data_AF-A0A267DPA3-F1
#
_entry.id   AF-A0A267DPA3-F1
#
_cell.length_a   1.000
_cell.length_b   1.000
_cell.length_c   1.000
_cell.angle_alpha   90.00
_cell.angle_beta   90.00
_cell.angle_gamma   90.00
#
_symmetry.space_group_name_H-M   'P 1'
#
loop_
_entity.id
_entity.type
_entity.pdbx_description
1 polymer ?
#
loop_
_entity_poly.entity_id
_entity_poly.type
_entity_poly.pdbx_seq_one_letter_code
_entity_poly.pdbx_strand_id
1 'polypeptide(L)'
;MEDAKVQAMRAHQLHQLKKEAIVYYQSNGVPLKMEDALNQMFRDRPDCVFGYLSNYFEQLALPPVLSGVRCHKSFDARGWETLAAEVTCRHRNEDRVAGRSRASLQVTVGEHDKPEEREREAQELRHHVEAALTLVNEGPLKQFAEQGFDPRDQRAIDEFLLMQLQAEEDRVKAELQRELDEAGAASGAEGSGADENASPQHQPAAAAGGKAGGSAKKRGGGKGGKEIVIVPDEPREGLFPGCLALSCLSAACAAAGASAAGVPLYRHLRQQLLADESHKDCADKDWRLPLPMLTILSGGKASPGKSNCVKEYMIVPRPGLPFDRVLRDSVAVYQQVAKTLSVKGGPAARFTNDAGALNTVIDRPEAGFDLINDALKELELTDSFDLAANIAGHELFDYEKGKYDLAQGAQKSPDETADFLDDLSAKQASLVALIDPLRRVERDAWLRLCQKASQRCLIVGDATQHRPGRLLAELQQMEAEEAETEQPPAEEGTQQQQQQQQPLLTSAWVARLQQRNTVTELFDCAKRMRSSGQVVVVAVGPSDNGDTTIVDLAVAMGARYLKLGAPVRAERIDKLQRLAEIGEELRAADLLSQWEQLSPPLVRPRGSETPEGEQQPPQQQQPASEHQPSTTKSRKGSSTASKA
;
A
#
# COMPACT_ATOMS: atom_id res chain seq x y z
N MET A 1 -10.46 -76.29 8.71
CA MET A 1 -11.89 -75.88 8.74
C MET A 1 -12.03 -74.39 9.05
N GLU A 2 -11.19 -73.86 9.93
CA GLU A 2 -11.10 -72.42 10.25
C GLU A 2 -10.61 -71.58 9.06
N ASP A 3 -9.58 -72.03 8.34
CA ASP A 3 -9.10 -71.36 7.11
C ASP A 3 -10.16 -71.24 6.00
N ALA A 4 -10.99 -72.27 5.82
CA ALA A 4 -12.06 -72.26 4.81
C ALA A 4 -13.16 -71.24 5.14
N LYS A 5 -13.46 -71.05 6.44
CA LYS A 5 -14.42 -70.03 6.90
C LYS A 5 -13.85 -68.62 6.77
N VAL A 6 -12.55 -68.42 7.06
CA VAL A 6 -11.86 -67.14 6.86
C VAL A 6 -11.79 -66.78 5.38
N GLN A 7 -11.51 -67.74 4.49
CA GLN A 7 -11.51 -67.53 3.04
C GLN A 7 -12.91 -67.18 2.50
N ALA A 8 -13.95 -67.88 2.95
CA ALA A 8 -15.33 -67.57 2.55
C ALA A 8 -15.78 -66.18 3.03
N MET A 9 -15.39 -65.78 4.24
CA MET A 9 -15.68 -64.44 4.79
C MET A 9 -14.95 -63.35 3.99
N ARG A 10 -13.67 -63.54 3.65
CA ARG A 10 -12.90 -62.61 2.79
C ARG A 10 -13.50 -62.50 1.38
N ALA A 11 -13.96 -63.61 0.80
CA ALA A 11 -14.62 -63.60 -0.51
C ALA A 11 -15.96 -62.85 -0.48
N HIS A 12 -16.72 -63.00 0.60
CA HIS A 12 -17.97 -62.25 0.80
C HIS A 12 -17.71 -60.75 0.97
N GLN A 13 -16.72 -60.37 1.79
CA GLN A 13 -16.31 -58.98 1.96
C GLN A 13 -15.83 -58.36 0.63
N LEU A 14 -15.03 -59.08 -0.14
CA LEU A 14 -14.57 -58.62 -1.46
C LEU A 14 -15.73 -58.43 -2.44
N HIS A 15 -16.75 -59.29 -2.39
CA HIS A 15 -17.95 -59.16 -3.21
C HIS A 15 -18.79 -57.93 -2.83
N GLN A 16 -18.93 -57.66 -1.52
CA GLN A 16 -19.58 -56.44 -1.04
C GLN A 16 -18.81 -55.19 -1.48
N LEU A 17 -17.50 -55.16 -1.27
CA LEU A 17 -16.63 -54.05 -1.70
C LEU A 17 -16.74 -53.77 -3.20
N LYS A 18 -16.82 -54.82 -4.05
CA LYS A 18 -17.02 -54.65 -5.50
C LYS A 18 -18.35 -53.99 -5.83
N LYS A 19 -19.44 -54.36 -5.13
CA LYS A 19 -20.75 -53.74 -5.33
C LYS A 19 -20.73 -52.26 -4.90
N GLU A 20 -20.13 -51.98 -3.75
CA GLU A 20 -19.95 -50.62 -3.24
C GLU A 20 -19.11 -49.77 -4.22
N ALA A 21 -18.02 -50.32 -4.75
CA ALA A 21 -17.18 -49.65 -5.74
C ALA A 21 -17.93 -49.32 -7.04
N ILE A 22 -18.74 -50.25 -7.56
CA ILE A 22 -19.56 -50.01 -8.76
C ILE A 22 -20.52 -48.84 -8.52
N VAL A 23 -21.23 -48.86 -7.38
CA VAL A 23 -22.15 -47.79 -7.01
C VAL A 23 -21.41 -46.46 -6.87
N TYR A 24 -20.25 -46.46 -6.21
CA TYR A 24 -19.42 -45.27 -6.03
C TYR A 24 -18.94 -44.68 -7.36
N TYR A 25 -18.41 -45.50 -8.29
CA TYR A 25 -17.94 -45.00 -9.58
C TYR A 25 -19.09 -44.47 -10.44
N GLN A 26 -20.24 -45.15 -10.42
CA GLN A 26 -21.42 -44.72 -11.16
C GLN A 26 -21.99 -43.42 -10.61
N SER A 27 -22.10 -43.27 -9.28
CA SER A 27 -22.64 -42.05 -8.66
C SER A 27 -21.75 -40.83 -8.89
N ASN A 28 -20.45 -41.03 -9.03
CA ASN A 28 -19.49 -39.97 -9.36
C ASN A 28 -19.26 -39.80 -10.88
N GLY A 29 -19.99 -40.53 -11.73
CA GLY A 29 -19.88 -40.42 -13.20
C GLY A 29 -18.52 -40.83 -13.77
N VAL A 30 -17.69 -41.56 -13.02
CA VAL A 30 -16.31 -41.92 -13.40
C VAL A 30 -16.25 -42.68 -14.74
N PRO A 31 -17.08 -43.71 -15.00
CA PRO A 31 -17.03 -44.43 -16.26
C PRO A 31 -17.30 -43.55 -17.48
N LEU A 32 -18.29 -42.65 -17.38
CA LEU A 32 -18.67 -41.74 -18.46
C LEU A 32 -17.54 -40.75 -18.76
N LYS A 33 -16.96 -40.12 -17.74
CA LYS A 33 -15.83 -39.19 -17.90
C LYS A 33 -14.60 -39.88 -18.48
N MET A 34 -14.34 -41.13 -18.08
CA MET A 34 -13.23 -41.91 -18.64
C MET A 34 -13.47 -42.25 -20.11
N GLU A 35 -14.70 -42.62 -20.48
CA GLU A 35 -15.08 -42.84 -21.87
C GLU A 35 -14.93 -41.57 -22.72
N ASP A 36 -15.42 -40.43 -22.23
CA ASP A 36 -15.28 -39.13 -22.89
C ASP A 36 -13.81 -38.77 -23.11
N ALA A 37 -12.97 -38.90 -22.08
CA ALA A 37 -11.54 -38.61 -22.15
C ALA A 37 -10.84 -39.48 -23.21
N LEU A 38 -11.12 -40.79 -23.22
CA LEU A 38 -10.54 -41.73 -24.19
C LEU A 38 -11.01 -41.45 -25.62
N ASN A 39 -12.30 -41.13 -25.79
CA ASN A 39 -12.88 -40.81 -27.08
C ASN A 39 -12.31 -39.51 -27.68
N GLN A 40 -12.16 -38.46 -26.86
CA GLN A 40 -11.54 -37.20 -27.28
C GLN A 40 -10.06 -37.40 -27.61
N MET A 41 -9.31 -38.06 -26.73
CA MET A 41 -7.90 -38.35 -26.92
C MET A 41 -7.62 -39.18 -28.19
N PHE A 42 -8.49 -40.14 -28.54
CA PHE A 42 -8.36 -40.91 -29.78
C PHE A 42 -8.52 -40.03 -31.03
N ARG A 43 -9.38 -39.00 -30.96
CA ARG A 43 -9.58 -38.03 -32.03
C ARG A 43 -8.40 -37.06 -32.14
N ASP A 44 -7.99 -36.50 -31.01
CA ASP A 44 -6.96 -35.46 -30.95
C ASP A 44 -5.54 -36.01 -31.17
N ARG A 45 -5.32 -37.29 -30.85
CA ARG A 45 -4.04 -38.01 -30.97
C ARG A 45 -2.85 -37.21 -30.42
N PRO A 46 -2.88 -36.81 -29.13
CA PRO A 46 -1.79 -36.05 -28.53
C PRO A 46 -0.52 -36.89 -28.44
N ASP A 47 0.64 -36.24 -28.59
CA ASP A 47 1.94 -36.91 -28.46
C ASP A 47 2.16 -37.48 -27.04
N CYS A 48 1.63 -36.81 -26.01
CA CYS A 48 1.68 -37.24 -24.62
C CYS A 48 0.29 -37.63 -24.09
N VAL A 49 -0.09 -38.89 -24.31
CA VAL A 49 -1.36 -39.49 -23.87
C VAL A 49 -1.63 -39.28 -22.36
N PHE A 50 -0.66 -39.52 -21.49
CA PHE A 50 -0.85 -39.36 -20.05
C PHE A 50 -0.90 -37.88 -19.61
N GLY A 51 -0.17 -37.00 -20.30
CA GLY A 51 -0.28 -35.56 -20.07
C GLY A 51 -1.65 -35.02 -20.43
N TYR A 52 -2.22 -35.49 -21.56
CA TYR A 52 -3.58 -35.14 -21.95
C TYR A 52 -4.61 -35.60 -20.91
N LEU A 53 -4.55 -36.86 -20.46
CA LEU A 53 -5.44 -37.36 -19.41
C LEU A 53 -5.29 -36.59 -18.10
N SER A 54 -4.05 -36.24 -17.71
CA SER A 54 -3.80 -35.41 -16.53
C SER A 54 -4.52 -34.08 -16.63
N ASN A 55 -4.35 -33.35 -17.74
CA ASN A 55 -4.98 -32.05 -17.95
C ASN A 55 -6.51 -32.15 -18.02
N TYR A 56 -7.05 -33.23 -18.60
CA TYR A 56 -8.49 -33.48 -18.66
C TYR A 56 -9.07 -33.70 -17.26
N PHE A 57 -8.47 -34.59 -16.46
CA PHE A 57 -8.96 -34.88 -15.11
C PHE A 57 -8.69 -33.73 -14.13
N GLU A 58 -7.68 -32.91 -14.39
CA GLU A 58 -7.43 -31.68 -13.64
C GLU A 58 -8.61 -30.70 -13.74
N GLN A 59 -9.24 -30.57 -14.90
CA GLN A 59 -10.44 -29.73 -15.08
C GLN A 59 -11.67 -30.29 -14.35
N LEU A 60 -11.66 -31.57 -14.00
CA LEU A 60 -12.73 -32.24 -13.26
C LEU A 60 -12.46 -32.30 -11.75
N ALA A 61 -11.26 -31.93 -11.31
CA ALA A 61 -10.91 -31.90 -9.90
C ALA A 61 -11.74 -30.84 -9.16
N LEU A 62 -12.00 -31.08 -7.88
CA LEU A 62 -12.65 -30.08 -7.03
C LEU A 62 -11.81 -28.79 -7.01
N PRO A 63 -12.47 -27.61 -7.02
CA PRO A 63 -11.77 -26.35 -6.92
C PRO A 63 -10.97 -26.29 -5.61
N PRO A 64 -9.83 -25.56 -5.62
CA PRO A 64 -9.11 -25.29 -4.39
C PRO A 64 -10.03 -24.57 -3.40
N VAL A 65 -9.95 -24.95 -2.12
CA VAL A 65 -10.70 -24.30 -1.04
C VAL A 65 -9.77 -24.00 0.12
N LEU A 66 -9.97 -22.88 0.80
CA LEU A 66 -9.30 -22.62 2.06
C LEU A 66 -9.71 -23.70 3.08
N SER A 67 -8.72 -24.24 3.79
CA SER A 67 -8.92 -25.36 4.72
C SER A 67 -8.24 -25.16 6.08
N GLY A 68 -7.41 -24.14 6.22
CA GLY A 68 -6.87 -23.75 7.53
C GLY A 68 -6.27 -22.36 7.53
N VAL A 69 -6.27 -21.75 8.70
CA VAL A 69 -5.57 -20.49 8.97
C VAL A 69 -4.84 -20.60 10.31
N ARG A 70 -3.65 -19.99 10.38
CA ARG A 70 -2.88 -19.90 11.62
C ARG A 70 -2.09 -18.60 11.63
N CYS A 71 -2.06 -17.95 12.78
CA CYS A 71 -1.14 -16.86 13.04
C CYS A 71 -0.12 -17.23 14.11
N HIS A 72 1.08 -16.67 14.02
CA HIS A 72 2.09 -16.73 15.05
C HIS A 72 2.77 -15.38 15.22
N LYS A 73 3.39 -15.20 16.38
CA LYS A 73 4.16 -14.01 16.70
C LYS A 73 5.44 -13.96 15.86
N SER A 74 5.73 -12.79 15.33
CA SER A 74 6.92 -12.47 14.55
C SER A 74 7.52 -11.15 15.07
N PHE A 75 8.64 -10.74 14.50
CA PHE A 75 9.25 -9.44 14.78
C PHE A 75 9.43 -8.64 13.49
N ASP A 76 9.35 -7.33 13.61
CA ASP A 76 9.70 -6.40 12.54
C ASP A 76 11.18 -6.00 12.63
N ALA A 77 11.62 -5.13 11.72
CA ALA A 77 13.01 -4.69 11.64
C ALA A 77 13.45 -3.75 12.78
N ARG A 78 12.52 -3.30 13.63
CA ARG A 78 12.80 -2.58 14.89
C ARG A 78 12.90 -3.52 16.08
N GLY A 79 12.62 -4.80 15.89
CA GLY A 79 12.53 -5.80 16.95
C GLY A 79 11.22 -5.72 17.74
N TRP A 80 10.20 -5.02 17.22
CA TRP A 80 8.87 -4.98 17.82
C TRP A 80 8.05 -6.18 17.37
N GLU A 81 7.11 -6.59 18.21
CA GLU A 81 6.28 -7.76 17.97
C GLU A 81 5.24 -7.46 16.88
N THR A 82 5.15 -8.34 15.90
CA THR A 82 4.14 -8.30 14.83
C THR A 82 3.55 -9.68 14.58
N LEU A 83 2.60 -9.77 13.65
CA LEU A 83 1.87 -10.98 13.31
C LEU A 83 2.36 -11.58 11.99
N ALA A 84 2.52 -12.89 11.95
CA ALA A 84 2.73 -13.65 10.73
C ALA A 84 1.58 -14.64 10.53
N ALA A 85 1.01 -14.67 9.34
CA ALA A 85 -0.10 -15.53 8.97
C ALA A 85 0.34 -16.63 8.00
N GLU A 86 -0.26 -17.81 8.15
CA GLU A 86 -0.20 -18.91 7.21
C GLU A 86 -1.61 -19.36 6.86
N VAL A 87 -1.88 -19.51 5.57
CA VAL A 87 -3.15 -19.97 5.03
C VAL A 87 -2.93 -21.29 4.31
N THR A 88 -3.72 -22.29 4.68
CA THR A 88 -3.72 -23.63 4.10
C THR A 88 -4.88 -23.74 3.12
N CYS A 89 -4.59 -24.31 1.95
CA CYS A 89 -5.59 -24.61 0.94
C CYS A 89 -5.62 -26.13 0.69
N ARG A 90 -6.84 -26.68 0.60
CA ARG A 90 -7.08 -28.01 0.08
C ARG A 90 -7.16 -27.95 -1.43
N HIS A 91 -6.24 -28.62 -2.09
CA HIS A 91 -6.31 -28.83 -3.53
C HIS A 91 -6.00 -30.29 -3.84
N ARG A 92 -6.84 -30.94 -4.66
CA ARG A 92 -6.71 -32.38 -5.02
C ARG A 92 -6.64 -33.31 -3.80
N ASN A 93 -7.49 -33.05 -2.79
CA ASN A 93 -7.53 -33.75 -1.50
C ASN A 93 -6.25 -33.68 -0.66
N GLU A 94 -5.35 -32.73 -0.96
CA GLU A 94 -4.17 -32.46 -0.15
C GLU A 94 -4.25 -31.06 0.46
N ASP A 95 -4.06 -30.97 1.77
CA ASP A 95 -3.95 -29.71 2.49
C ASP A 95 -2.47 -29.25 2.47
N ARG A 96 -2.22 -28.07 1.90
CA ARG A 96 -0.88 -27.47 1.83
C ARG A 96 -0.93 -25.99 2.20
N VAL A 97 0.12 -25.50 2.86
CA VAL A 97 0.28 -24.06 3.08
C VAL A 97 0.45 -23.38 1.71
N ALA A 98 -0.53 -22.57 1.34
CA ALA A 98 -0.62 -21.93 0.03
C ALA A 98 -0.29 -20.44 0.08
N GLY A 99 -0.42 -19.79 1.24
CA GLY A 99 -0.16 -18.37 1.40
C GLY A 99 0.49 -18.04 2.74
N ARG A 100 1.35 -17.02 2.74
CA ARG A 100 1.98 -16.47 3.94
C ARG A 100 2.02 -14.95 3.85
N SER A 101 1.93 -14.29 5.00
CA SER A 101 2.12 -12.85 5.10
C SER A 101 2.68 -12.45 6.46
N ARG A 102 3.32 -11.30 6.56
CA ARG A 102 3.67 -10.62 7.81
C ARG A 102 3.16 -9.20 7.83
N ALA A 103 2.51 -8.82 8.91
CA ALA A 103 1.94 -7.50 9.05
C ALA A 103 3.02 -6.44 9.30
N SER A 104 2.88 -5.30 8.63
CA SER A 104 3.60 -4.07 8.98
C SER A 104 2.86 -3.35 10.10
N LEU A 105 3.61 -2.72 11.01
CA LEU A 105 3.02 -1.98 12.12
C LEU A 105 2.93 -0.49 11.77
N GLN A 106 1.81 0.12 12.13
CA GLN A 106 1.72 1.57 12.15
C GLN A 106 2.26 2.04 13.50
N VAL A 107 3.33 2.82 13.44
CA VAL A 107 4.02 3.34 14.61
C VAL A 107 3.89 4.85 14.63
N THR A 108 3.63 5.40 15.81
CA THR A 108 3.41 6.82 16.05
C THR A 108 4.62 7.47 16.71
N VAL A 109 5.37 6.71 17.50
CA VAL A 109 6.54 7.17 18.23
C VAL A 109 7.81 6.89 17.40
N GLY A 110 8.53 7.95 17.10
CA GLY A 110 9.81 7.91 16.39
C GLY A 110 10.95 7.37 17.25
N GLU A 111 12.09 7.07 16.61
CA GLU A 111 13.28 6.53 17.28
C GLU A 111 13.82 7.43 18.42
N HIS A 112 13.63 8.74 18.29
CA HIS A 112 14.20 9.76 19.16
C HIS A 112 13.25 10.25 20.26
N ASP A 113 12.00 9.77 20.26
CA ASP A 113 11.06 10.09 21.32
C ASP A 113 11.43 9.39 22.63
N LYS A 114 10.79 9.82 23.73
CA LYS A 114 11.18 9.38 25.07
C LYS A 114 11.05 7.87 25.20
N PRO A 115 11.99 7.19 25.88
CA PRO A 115 11.93 5.75 26.08
C PRO A 115 10.60 5.27 26.68
N GLU A 116 10.02 6.04 27.59
CA GLU A 116 8.72 5.74 28.23
C GLU A 116 7.55 5.76 27.23
N GLU A 117 7.54 6.71 26.29
CA GLU A 117 6.52 6.83 25.25
C GLU A 117 6.64 5.66 24.25
N ARG A 118 7.87 5.29 23.88
CA ARG A 118 8.16 4.11 23.04
C ARG A 118 7.76 2.80 23.70
N GLU A 119 8.07 2.62 24.99
CA GLU A 119 7.70 1.41 25.72
C GLU A 119 6.19 1.28 25.86
N ARG A 120 5.48 2.40 26.12
CA ARG A 120 4.02 2.41 26.17
C ARG A 120 3.41 1.98 24.84
N GLU A 121 3.84 2.57 23.73
CA GLU A 121 3.33 2.17 22.41
C GLU A 121 3.70 0.72 22.06
N ALA A 122 4.92 0.28 22.37
CA ALA A 122 5.30 -1.12 22.19
C ALA A 122 4.40 -2.05 23.00
N GLN A 123 4.03 -1.69 24.24
CA GLN A 123 3.10 -2.46 25.06
C GLN A 123 1.69 -2.49 24.47
N GLU A 124 1.18 -1.37 23.98
CA GLU A 124 -0.11 -1.29 23.28
C GLU A 124 -0.09 -2.19 22.04
N LEU A 125 0.94 -2.12 21.20
CA LEU A 125 1.08 -2.95 20.01
C LEU A 125 1.18 -4.45 20.35
N ARG A 126 1.87 -4.82 21.43
CA ARG A 126 1.89 -6.21 21.92
C ARG A 126 0.48 -6.71 22.25
N HIS A 127 -0.32 -5.89 22.92
CA HIS A 127 -1.73 -6.22 23.18
C HIS A 127 -2.54 -6.41 21.89
N HIS A 128 -2.32 -5.57 20.87
CA HIS A 128 -2.94 -5.76 19.54
C HIS A 128 -2.54 -7.09 18.88
N VAL A 129 -1.27 -7.49 18.99
CA VAL A 129 -0.76 -8.77 18.46
C VAL A 129 -1.37 -9.96 19.19
N GLU A 130 -1.42 -9.91 20.52
CA GLU A 130 -2.04 -10.95 21.35
C GLU A 130 -3.53 -11.13 21.02
N ALA A 131 -4.28 -10.02 20.94
CA ALA A 131 -5.68 -10.05 20.53
C ALA A 131 -5.85 -10.65 19.13
N ALA A 132 -4.97 -10.31 18.18
CA ALA A 132 -5.00 -10.87 16.83
C ALA A 132 -4.72 -12.39 16.82
N LEU A 133 -3.80 -12.87 17.65
CA LEU A 133 -3.51 -14.30 17.79
C LEU A 133 -4.72 -15.06 18.32
N THR A 134 -5.37 -14.54 19.36
CA THR A 134 -6.59 -15.12 19.91
C THR A 134 -7.70 -15.14 18.87
N LEU A 135 -7.93 -14.02 18.18
CA LEU A 135 -8.98 -13.88 17.17
C LEU A 135 -8.86 -14.92 16.05
N VAL A 136 -7.63 -15.20 15.59
CA VAL A 136 -7.35 -16.11 14.47
C VAL A 136 -7.25 -17.58 14.90
N ASN A 137 -6.51 -17.88 15.96
CA ASN A 137 -6.19 -19.28 16.31
C ASN A 137 -7.28 -19.95 17.16
N GLU A 138 -8.02 -19.16 17.92
CA GLU A 138 -8.99 -19.63 18.92
C GLU A 138 -10.39 -19.05 18.71
N GLY A 139 -10.47 -17.86 18.09
CA GLY A 139 -11.67 -17.09 17.89
C GLY A 139 -12.40 -17.35 16.56
N PRO A 140 -13.34 -16.44 16.19
CA PRO A 140 -14.21 -16.60 15.03
C PRO A 140 -13.47 -16.70 13.70
N LEU A 141 -12.30 -16.07 13.56
CA LEU A 141 -11.53 -16.14 12.30
C LEU A 141 -10.92 -17.52 12.06
N LYS A 142 -10.90 -18.42 13.04
CA LYS A 142 -10.52 -19.82 12.80
C LYS A 142 -11.50 -20.54 11.88
N GLN A 143 -12.79 -20.24 12.04
CA GLN A 143 -13.89 -20.86 11.31
C GLN A 143 -13.99 -20.36 9.86
N PHE A 144 -13.31 -19.25 9.53
CA PHE A 144 -13.16 -18.78 8.15
C PHE A 144 -12.71 -19.89 7.19
N ALA A 145 -11.80 -20.76 7.64
CA ALA A 145 -11.32 -21.90 6.86
C ALA A 145 -12.37 -23.03 6.67
N GLU A 146 -13.39 -23.09 7.51
CA GLU A 146 -14.45 -24.10 7.44
C GLU A 146 -15.55 -23.70 6.44
N GLN A 147 -15.62 -22.41 6.08
CA GLN A 147 -16.56 -21.89 5.07
C GLN A 147 -16.25 -22.37 3.64
N GLY A 148 -15.03 -22.89 3.41
CA GLY A 148 -14.63 -23.45 2.12
C GLY A 148 -14.51 -22.42 1.00
N PHE A 149 -14.10 -21.18 1.34
CA PHE A 149 -13.86 -20.13 0.36
C PHE A 149 -12.89 -20.58 -0.73
N ASP A 150 -13.19 -20.24 -1.98
CA ASP A 150 -12.22 -20.33 -3.05
C ASP A 150 -11.13 -19.27 -2.78
N PRO A 151 -9.84 -19.66 -2.64
CA PRO A 151 -8.77 -18.69 -2.38
C PRO A 151 -8.63 -17.64 -3.50
N ARG A 152 -9.19 -17.92 -4.69
CA ARG A 152 -9.18 -16.99 -5.82
C ARG A 152 -10.29 -15.95 -5.74
N ASP A 153 -11.12 -15.92 -4.70
CA ASP A 153 -12.15 -14.90 -4.46
C ASP A 153 -11.78 -13.98 -3.27
N GLN A 154 -10.74 -13.17 -3.48
CA GLN A 154 -10.23 -12.17 -2.55
C GLN A 154 -11.31 -11.22 -2.01
N ARG A 155 -12.29 -10.81 -2.84
CA ARG A 155 -13.35 -9.90 -2.40
C ARG A 155 -14.26 -10.57 -1.38
N ALA A 156 -14.77 -11.77 -1.68
CA ALA A 156 -15.62 -12.51 -0.75
C ALA A 156 -14.88 -12.82 0.57
N ILE A 157 -13.58 -13.12 0.48
CA ILE A 157 -12.72 -13.32 1.64
C ILE A 157 -12.61 -12.05 2.47
N ASP A 158 -12.24 -10.92 1.85
CA ASP A 158 -12.03 -9.66 2.54
C ASP A 158 -13.32 -9.12 3.18
N GLU A 159 -14.46 -9.25 2.49
CA GLU A 159 -15.79 -8.92 3.03
C GLU A 159 -16.12 -9.75 4.28
N PHE A 160 -15.82 -11.05 4.27
CA PHE A 160 -16.02 -11.90 5.43
C PHE A 160 -15.10 -11.50 6.60
N LEU A 161 -13.80 -11.26 6.33
CA LEU A 161 -12.84 -10.86 7.36
C LEU A 161 -13.25 -9.51 8.00
N LEU A 162 -13.68 -8.55 7.20
CA LEU A 162 -14.20 -7.25 7.68
C LEU A 162 -15.44 -7.44 8.55
N MET A 163 -16.41 -8.24 8.11
CA MET A 163 -17.64 -8.52 8.85
C MET A 163 -17.34 -9.15 10.22
N GLN A 164 -16.44 -10.14 10.28
CA GLN A 164 -16.06 -10.79 11.54
C GLN A 164 -15.33 -9.84 12.49
N LEU A 165 -14.40 -9.03 11.96
CA LEU A 165 -13.69 -8.05 12.78
C LEU A 165 -14.63 -6.97 13.33
N GLN A 166 -15.59 -6.52 12.52
CA GLN A 166 -16.59 -5.54 12.95
C GLN A 166 -17.52 -6.10 14.03
N ALA A 167 -17.98 -7.35 13.88
CA ALA A 167 -18.77 -8.02 14.91
C ALA A 167 -18.00 -8.17 16.22
N GLU A 168 -16.70 -8.46 16.15
CA GLU A 168 -15.83 -8.54 17.32
C GLU A 168 -15.61 -7.17 17.97
N GLU A 169 -15.41 -6.13 17.16
CA GLU A 169 -15.29 -4.75 17.63
C GLU A 169 -16.55 -4.30 18.37
N ASP A 170 -17.73 -4.59 17.82
CA ASP A 170 -19.02 -4.27 18.44
C ASP A 170 -19.23 -5.06 19.74
N ARG A 171 -18.82 -6.34 19.78
CA ARG A 171 -18.88 -7.17 20.99
C ARG A 171 -18.04 -6.58 22.11
N VAL A 172 -16.78 -6.27 21.84
CA VAL A 172 -15.87 -5.71 22.86
C VAL A 172 -16.33 -4.34 23.33
N LYS A 173 -16.84 -3.48 22.43
CA LYS A 173 -17.45 -2.19 22.83
C LYS A 173 -18.65 -2.39 23.74
N ALA A 174 -19.51 -3.37 23.46
CA ALA A 174 -20.66 -3.67 24.30
C ALA A 174 -20.27 -4.23 25.67
N GLU A 175 -19.22 -5.05 25.74
CA GLU A 175 -18.65 -5.56 27.01
C GLU A 175 -18.07 -4.42 27.85
N LEU A 176 -17.25 -3.56 27.25
CA LEU A 176 -16.68 -2.39 27.93
C LEU A 176 -17.78 -1.45 28.44
N GLN A 177 -18.84 -1.23 27.66
CA GLN A 177 -19.97 -0.41 28.09
C GLN A 177 -20.69 -1.04 29.30
N ARG A 178 -20.89 -2.35 29.31
CA ARG A 178 -21.47 -3.05 30.47
C ARG A 178 -20.60 -2.94 31.71
N GLU A 179 -19.28 -3.07 31.58
CA GLU A 179 -18.36 -2.90 32.71
C GLU A 179 -18.40 -1.48 33.28
N LEU A 180 -18.51 -0.46 32.41
CA LEU A 180 -18.69 0.93 32.83
C LEU A 180 -20.03 1.15 33.52
N ASP A 181 -21.10 0.56 33.01
CA ASP A 181 -22.44 0.65 33.61
C ASP A 181 -22.47 -0.06 34.99
N GLU A 182 -21.81 -1.21 35.13
CA GLU A 182 -21.68 -1.96 36.39
C GLU A 182 -20.79 -1.23 37.41
N ALA A 183 -19.67 -0.63 36.98
CA ALA A 183 -18.81 0.20 37.82
C ALA A 183 -19.53 1.48 38.28
N GLY A 184 -20.31 2.09 37.39
CA GLY A 184 -21.19 3.22 37.70
C GLY A 184 -22.26 2.85 38.73
N ALA A 185 -22.92 1.70 38.56
CA ALA A 185 -23.91 1.19 39.50
C ALA A 185 -23.32 0.83 40.88
N ALA A 186 -22.09 0.31 40.92
CA ALA A 186 -21.37 0.03 42.17
C ALA A 186 -20.97 1.32 42.92
N SER A 187 -20.64 2.40 42.20
CA SER A 187 -20.34 3.71 42.79
C SER A 187 -21.60 4.47 43.27
N GLY A 188 -22.78 4.13 42.76
CA GLY A 188 -24.07 4.69 43.17
C GLY A 188 -24.67 4.08 44.44
N ALA A 189 -24.06 3.02 45.01
CA ALA A 189 -24.53 2.35 46.22
C ALA A 189 -23.95 2.91 47.53
N GLU A 190 -22.95 3.80 47.47
CA GLU A 190 -22.39 4.50 48.64
C GLU A 190 -22.41 6.03 48.42
N GLY A 191 -23.59 6.63 48.49
CA GLY A 191 -23.70 8.08 48.34
C GLY A 191 -25.12 8.61 48.22
N SER A 192 -25.93 8.48 49.28
CA SER A 192 -27.13 9.30 49.40
C SER A 192 -26.71 10.75 49.68
N GLY A 193 -26.73 11.60 48.66
CA GLY A 193 -26.50 13.04 48.79
C GLY A 193 -26.48 13.71 47.42
N ALA A 194 -27.54 14.44 47.12
CA ALA A 194 -27.80 15.13 45.86
C ALA A 194 -26.65 16.06 45.41
N ASP A 195 -26.32 16.01 44.12
CA ASP A 195 -26.39 17.19 43.25
C ASP A 195 -26.40 16.73 41.78
N GLU A 196 -27.44 17.11 41.06
CA GLU A 196 -27.55 16.94 39.62
C GLU A 196 -26.60 17.89 38.91
N ASN A 197 -26.11 17.45 37.73
CA ASN A 197 -25.38 18.21 36.72
C ASN A 197 -23.85 18.04 36.69
N ALA A 198 -23.38 16.89 36.20
CA ALA A 198 -22.10 16.77 35.50
C ALA A 198 -22.05 15.50 34.62
N SER A 199 -21.92 15.67 33.30
CA SER A 199 -21.55 14.60 32.37
C SER A 199 -20.09 14.19 32.60
N PRO A 200 -19.74 12.90 32.74
CA PRO A 200 -18.35 12.48 32.78
C PRO A 200 -17.86 12.14 31.37
N GLN A 201 -17.00 13.00 30.85
CA GLN A 201 -16.05 12.68 29.79
C GLN A 201 -14.90 11.87 30.41
N HIS A 202 -14.70 10.63 29.98
CA HIS A 202 -13.47 9.90 30.28
C HIS A 202 -12.38 10.29 29.27
N GLN A 203 -11.41 11.08 29.73
CA GLN A 203 -10.11 11.28 29.08
C GLN A 203 -9.12 10.20 29.57
N PRO A 204 -8.19 9.71 28.72
CA PRO A 204 -7.03 8.97 29.19
C PRO A 204 -5.99 9.93 29.80
N ALA A 205 -5.34 9.44 30.85
CA ALA A 205 -4.54 10.18 31.81
C ALA A 205 -3.37 10.98 31.22
N ALA A 206 -3.33 12.28 31.56
CA ALA A 206 -2.15 13.12 31.45
C ALA A 206 -1.13 12.79 32.55
N ALA A 207 0.13 12.71 32.16
CA ALA A 207 1.28 12.44 33.02
C ALA A 207 1.41 13.47 34.16
N ALA A 208 1.64 12.98 35.37
CA ALA A 208 1.88 13.79 36.56
C ALA A 208 3.28 14.43 36.52
N GLY A 209 3.33 15.74 36.27
CA GLY A 209 4.51 16.59 36.47
C GLY A 209 4.58 17.13 37.91
N GLY A 210 5.76 16.98 38.53
CA GLY A 210 6.03 17.31 39.92
C GLY A 210 5.85 18.79 40.31
N LYS A 211 5.48 18.99 41.58
CA LYS A 211 5.34 20.29 42.25
C LYS A 211 6.68 21.02 42.36
N ALA A 212 6.73 22.25 41.83
CA ALA A 212 7.64 23.29 42.32
C ALA A 212 6.84 24.57 42.57
N GLY A 213 6.88 25.04 43.83
CA GLY A 213 6.20 26.25 44.27
C GLY A 213 6.84 27.52 43.72
N GLY A 214 6.01 28.55 43.47
CA GLY A 214 6.48 29.85 43.02
C GLY A 214 5.36 30.89 43.01
N SER A 215 5.41 31.76 44.02
CA SER A 215 4.68 33.01 44.23
C SER A 215 4.00 33.68 43.02
N ALA A 216 2.73 34.04 43.23
CA ALA A 216 1.96 34.93 42.38
C ALA A 216 2.66 36.31 42.24
N LYS A 217 3.12 36.62 41.02
CA LYS A 217 3.56 37.96 40.64
C LYS A 217 2.64 38.52 39.55
N LYS A 218 1.82 39.47 39.98
CA LYS A 218 0.92 40.30 39.18
C LYS A 218 1.69 40.98 38.01
N ARG A 219 1.29 40.72 36.77
CA ARG A 219 1.56 41.55 35.57
C ARG A 219 0.22 41.58 34.82
N GLY A 220 -0.43 42.73 34.60
CA GLY A 220 0.12 43.95 34.02
C GLY A 220 -0.26 43.93 32.54
N GLY A 221 -1.35 44.62 32.19
CA GLY A 221 -2.01 44.52 30.89
C GLY A 221 -1.14 44.91 29.70
N GLY A 222 -1.48 44.35 28.53
CA GLY A 222 -0.85 44.69 27.27
C GLY A 222 -1.47 43.98 26.06
N LYS A 223 -2.25 44.77 25.29
CA LYS A 223 -2.55 44.68 23.84
C LYS A 223 -3.19 43.40 23.28
N GLY A 224 -4.38 43.60 22.70
CA GLY A 224 -5.10 42.60 21.92
C GLY A 224 -4.27 42.04 20.77
N GLY A 225 -3.82 40.80 20.92
CA GLY A 225 -3.58 39.92 19.79
C GLY A 225 -4.92 39.39 19.32
N LYS A 226 -5.14 39.31 18.01
CA LYS A 226 -6.19 38.44 17.46
C LYS A 226 -5.97 37.06 18.08
N GLU A 227 -6.99 36.55 18.76
CA GLU A 227 -7.00 35.18 19.26
C GLU A 227 -6.77 34.26 18.06
N ILE A 228 -5.60 33.60 18.03
CA ILE A 228 -5.26 32.67 16.96
C ILE A 228 -6.09 31.43 17.21
N VAL A 229 -7.13 31.22 16.41
CA VAL A 229 -7.93 30.00 16.44
C VAL A 229 -7.09 28.89 15.81
N ILE A 230 -6.48 28.05 16.65
CA ILE A 230 -5.70 26.90 16.21
C ILE A 230 -6.64 25.72 16.11
N VAL A 231 -6.83 25.22 14.90
CA VAL A 231 -7.60 23.99 14.68
C VAL A 231 -6.69 22.81 15.07
N PRO A 232 -7.07 22.00 16.08
CA PRO A 232 -6.33 20.80 16.42
C PRO A 232 -6.38 19.80 15.27
N ASP A 233 -5.37 18.94 15.16
CA ASP A 233 -5.47 17.81 14.25
C ASP A 233 -6.65 16.93 14.66
N GLU A 234 -7.28 16.31 13.67
CA GLU A 234 -8.28 15.30 13.94
C GLU A 234 -7.65 14.17 14.76
N PRO A 235 -8.32 13.69 15.83
CA PRO A 235 -7.86 12.53 16.57
C PRO A 235 -7.57 11.38 15.62
N ARG A 236 -6.44 10.71 15.83
CA ARG A 236 -6.11 9.51 15.07
C ARG A 236 -7.21 8.48 15.31
N GLU A 237 -7.57 7.78 14.24
CA GLU A 237 -8.54 6.70 14.33
C GLU A 237 -8.02 5.63 15.31
N GLY A 238 -8.82 5.31 16.32
CA GLY A 238 -8.51 4.25 17.27
C GLY A 238 -8.43 2.91 16.55
N LEU A 239 -7.35 2.17 16.77
CA LEU A 239 -7.23 0.81 16.27
C LEU A 239 -7.93 -0.13 17.25
N PHE A 240 -8.74 -1.04 16.72
CA PHE A 240 -9.36 -2.09 17.53
C PHE A 240 -8.31 -3.18 17.86
N PRO A 241 -8.23 -3.69 19.11
CA PRO A 241 -7.41 -4.85 19.44
C PRO A 241 -7.67 -6.02 18.49
N GLY A 242 -6.63 -6.54 17.85
CA GLY A 242 -6.76 -7.63 16.88
C GLY A 242 -6.97 -7.23 15.42
N CYS A 243 -7.17 -5.93 15.11
CA CYS A 243 -7.32 -5.49 13.72
C CYS A 243 -6.15 -5.91 12.82
N LEU A 244 -4.94 -6.01 13.36
CA LEU A 244 -3.73 -6.48 12.67
C LEU A 244 -3.93 -7.80 11.89
N ALA A 245 -4.82 -8.67 12.37
CA ALA A 245 -5.19 -9.90 11.70
C ALA A 245 -5.73 -9.66 10.28
N LEU A 246 -6.48 -8.58 10.06
CA LEU A 246 -7.15 -8.28 8.80
C LEU A 246 -6.16 -8.15 7.65
N SER A 247 -5.21 -7.22 7.77
CA SER A 247 -4.19 -6.98 6.75
C SER A 247 -3.31 -8.20 6.49
N CYS A 248 -2.97 -8.93 7.56
CA CYS A 248 -2.11 -10.11 7.48
C CYS A 248 -2.83 -11.28 6.78
N LEU A 249 -4.06 -11.59 7.18
CA LEU A 249 -4.85 -12.66 6.58
C LEU A 249 -5.28 -12.33 5.15
N SER A 250 -5.69 -11.09 4.88
CA SER A 250 -6.08 -10.63 3.55
C SER A 250 -4.93 -10.84 2.55
N ALA A 251 -3.70 -10.42 2.90
CA ALA A 251 -2.51 -10.64 2.09
C ALA A 251 -2.13 -12.13 1.95
N ALA A 252 -2.22 -12.91 3.03
CA ALA A 252 -1.94 -14.34 2.98
C ALA A 252 -2.94 -15.11 2.10
N CYS A 253 -4.22 -14.70 2.12
CA CYS A 253 -5.25 -15.25 1.23
C CYS A 253 -4.99 -14.88 -0.22
N ALA A 254 -4.56 -13.65 -0.52
CA ALA A 254 -4.17 -13.25 -1.88
C ALA A 254 -3.01 -14.09 -2.41
N ALA A 255 -2.01 -14.37 -1.57
CA ALA A 255 -0.92 -15.28 -1.92
C ALA A 255 -1.42 -16.71 -2.17
N ALA A 256 -2.37 -17.20 -1.37
CA ALA A 256 -3.00 -18.49 -1.59
C ALA A 256 -3.81 -18.53 -2.91
N GLY A 257 -4.53 -17.46 -3.24
CA GLY A 257 -5.27 -17.31 -4.49
C GLY A 257 -4.36 -17.35 -5.72
N ALA A 258 -3.22 -16.66 -5.65
CA ALA A 258 -2.20 -16.71 -6.69
C ALA A 258 -1.62 -18.13 -6.87
N SER A 259 -1.30 -18.80 -5.76
CA SER A 259 -0.83 -20.18 -5.78
C SER A 259 -1.87 -21.15 -6.35
N ALA A 260 -3.16 -20.95 -6.05
CA ALA A 260 -4.27 -21.75 -6.54
C ALA A 260 -4.55 -21.50 -8.03
N ALA A 261 -4.33 -20.28 -8.51
CA ALA A 261 -4.43 -19.92 -9.92
C ALA A 261 -3.20 -20.30 -10.76
N GLY A 262 -2.08 -20.65 -10.11
CA GLY A 262 -0.83 -20.99 -10.80
C GLY A 262 -0.17 -19.80 -11.50
N VAL A 263 -0.38 -18.58 -11.00
CA VAL A 263 0.19 -17.35 -11.56
C VAL A 263 0.89 -16.51 -10.48
N PRO A 264 1.84 -15.63 -10.83
CA PRO A 264 2.46 -14.71 -9.86
C PRO A 264 1.42 -13.81 -9.15
N LEU A 265 1.71 -13.45 -7.90
CA LEU A 265 0.79 -12.69 -7.05
C LEU A 265 0.35 -11.36 -7.67
N TYR A 266 1.30 -10.57 -8.21
CA TYR A 266 0.95 -9.30 -8.87
C TYR A 266 -0.04 -9.49 -10.04
N ARG A 267 0.09 -10.59 -10.79
CA ARG A 267 -0.75 -10.92 -11.94
C ARG A 267 -2.14 -11.35 -11.50
N HIS A 268 -2.20 -12.24 -10.50
CA HIS A 268 -3.45 -12.68 -9.88
C HIS A 268 -4.28 -11.48 -9.40
N LEU A 269 -3.67 -10.59 -8.62
CA LEU A 269 -4.32 -9.42 -8.05
C LEU A 269 -4.87 -8.46 -9.10
N ARG A 270 -4.11 -8.15 -10.15
CA ARG A 270 -4.59 -7.27 -11.24
C ARG A 270 -5.75 -7.91 -11.99
N GLN A 271 -5.65 -9.19 -12.32
CA GLN A 271 -6.72 -9.92 -13.01
C GLN A 271 -8.00 -9.97 -12.19
N GLN A 272 -7.87 -10.12 -10.88
CA GLN A 272 -9.02 -10.25 -10.00
C GLN A 272 -9.68 -8.91 -9.65
N LEU A 273 -8.89 -7.89 -9.28
CA LEU A 273 -9.40 -6.68 -8.65
C LEU A 273 -9.41 -5.47 -9.60
N LEU A 274 -8.67 -5.51 -10.71
CA LEU A 274 -8.62 -4.42 -11.68
C LEU A 274 -9.22 -4.73 -13.05
N ALA A 275 -9.36 -5.99 -13.45
CA ALA A 275 -9.99 -6.31 -14.73
C ALA A 275 -11.42 -5.78 -14.74
N ASP A 276 -11.71 -4.82 -15.62
CA ASP A 276 -13.08 -4.38 -15.88
C ASP A 276 -13.86 -5.57 -16.45
N GLU A 277 -15.12 -5.72 -16.06
CA GLU A 277 -16.00 -6.82 -16.51
C GLU A 277 -16.12 -6.89 -18.04
N SER A 278 -15.87 -5.76 -18.73
CA SER A 278 -15.88 -5.65 -20.19
C SER A 278 -14.60 -6.13 -20.89
N HIS A 279 -13.49 -6.36 -20.16
CA HIS A 279 -12.16 -6.56 -20.76
C HIS A 279 -11.26 -7.56 -19.98
N LYS A 280 -11.81 -8.69 -19.52
CA LYS A 280 -11.00 -9.79 -18.92
C LYS A 280 -9.87 -10.28 -19.85
N ASP A 281 -10.08 -10.24 -21.17
CA ASP A 281 -9.07 -10.59 -22.18
C ASP A 281 -7.97 -9.53 -22.39
N CYS A 282 -8.08 -8.35 -21.77
CA CYS A 282 -7.11 -7.25 -21.89
C CYS A 282 -6.29 -7.01 -20.61
N ALA A 283 -6.51 -7.79 -19.55
CA ALA A 283 -5.85 -7.63 -18.25
C ALA A 283 -4.32 -7.81 -18.27
N ASP A 284 -3.78 -8.34 -19.38
CA ASP A 284 -2.35 -8.64 -19.56
C ASP A 284 -1.68 -7.71 -20.59
N LYS A 285 -1.96 -6.41 -20.50
CA LYS A 285 -1.29 -5.37 -21.29
C LYS A 285 -0.87 -4.21 -20.41
N ASP A 286 0.16 -3.48 -20.84
CA ASP A 286 0.63 -2.26 -20.19
C ASP A 286 1.04 -2.48 -18.71
N TRP A 287 1.92 -3.44 -18.47
CA TRP A 287 2.53 -3.62 -17.15
C TRP A 287 3.70 -2.64 -16.99
N ARG A 288 3.74 -1.90 -15.89
CA ARG A 288 4.85 -0.98 -15.59
C ARG A 288 5.34 -1.24 -14.19
N LEU A 289 6.66 -1.19 -13.99
CA LEU A 289 7.23 -1.24 -12.64
C LEU A 289 7.10 0.14 -11.99
N PRO A 290 6.65 0.24 -10.73
CA PRO A 290 6.70 1.49 -10.00
C PRO A 290 8.14 2.01 -9.90
N LEU A 291 8.31 3.33 -10.01
CA LEU A 291 9.60 3.99 -9.82
C LEU A 291 9.92 4.06 -8.32
N PRO A 292 11.01 3.45 -7.84
CA PRO A 292 11.33 3.43 -6.42
C PRO A 292 11.71 4.84 -5.91
N MET A 293 11.05 5.31 -4.86
CA MET A 293 11.44 6.50 -4.12
C MET A 293 12.33 6.06 -2.96
N LEU A 294 13.63 6.38 -3.05
CA LEU A 294 14.65 5.86 -2.14
C LEU A 294 15.19 6.94 -1.23
N THR A 295 15.01 6.78 0.08
CA THR A 295 15.49 7.73 1.08
C THR A 295 17.02 7.62 1.24
N ILE A 296 17.74 8.71 0.96
CA ILE A 296 19.20 8.75 1.08
C ILE A 296 19.62 9.41 2.39
N LEU A 297 19.05 10.57 2.70
CA LEU A 297 19.32 11.31 3.93
C LEU A 297 18.05 11.47 4.78
N SER A 298 18.24 11.42 6.08
CA SER A 298 17.21 11.77 7.06
C SER A 298 17.52 13.16 7.66
N GLY A 299 16.46 13.91 7.92
CA GLY A 299 16.47 15.26 8.47
C GLY A 299 15.35 15.46 9.49
N GLY A 300 14.76 16.65 9.54
CA GLY A 300 13.66 16.96 10.46
C GLY A 300 14.10 17.29 11.89
N LYS A 301 13.12 17.49 12.78
CA LYS A 301 13.36 17.85 14.20
C LYS A 301 14.21 16.85 14.97
N ALA A 302 14.17 15.59 14.56
CA ALA A 302 14.94 14.51 15.15
C ALA A 302 16.42 14.51 14.73
N SER A 303 16.76 15.19 13.63
CA SER A 303 18.11 15.22 13.08
C SER A 303 18.92 16.40 13.63
N PRO A 304 20.25 16.26 13.73
CA PRO A 304 21.10 17.36 14.16
C PRO A 304 21.16 18.48 13.11
N GLY A 305 21.35 19.72 13.57
CA GLY A 305 21.47 20.90 12.72
C GLY A 305 20.36 21.91 12.97
N LYS A 306 20.37 22.99 12.18
CA LYS A 306 19.39 24.08 12.33
C LYS A 306 18.11 23.86 11.53
N SER A 307 18.11 23.01 10.52
CA SER A 307 16.95 22.82 9.64
C SER A 307 16.08 21.65 10.09
N ASN A 308 14.80 21.94 10.32
CA ASN A 308 13.77 20.95 10.64
C ASN A 308 12.89 20.61 9.41
N CYS A 309 13.06 21.31 8.29
CA CYS A 309 12.05 21.35 7.22
C CYS A 309 11.83 20.02 6.49
N VAL A 310 12.88 19.27 6.19
CA VAL A 310 12.78 18.05 5.36
C VAL A 310 13.18 16.85 6.21
N LYS A 311 12.25 15.93 6.40
CA LYS A 311 12.44 14.68 7.15
C LYS A 311 13.15 13.62 6.32
N GLU A 312 12.82 13.48 5.04
CA GLU A 312 13.45 12.50 4.14
C GLU A 312 13.85 13.15 2.82
N TYR A 313 15.12 13.03 2.46
CA TYR A 313 15.65 13.42 1.15
C TYR A 313 15.81 12.16 0.29
N MET A 314 15.10 12.09 -0.82
CA MET A 314 15.01 10.90 -1.65
C MET A 314 15.56 11.14 -3.05
N ILE A 315 16.03 10.07 -3.68
CA ILE A 315 16.22 9.99 -5.13
C ILE A 315 15.07 9.20 -5.75
N VAL A 316 14.71 9.56 -6.99
CA VAL A 316 13.67 8.91 -7.78
C VAL A 316 14.23 8.69 -9.19
N PRO A 317 14.30 7.47 -9.71
CA PRO A 317 14.82 7.24 -11.07
C PRO A 317 13.87 7.85 -12.09
N ARG A 318 14.45 8.44 -13.14
CA ARG A 318 13.66 8.91 -14.28
C ARG A 318 13.03 7.73 -15.04
N PRO A 319 11.83 7.92 -15.63
CA PRO A 319 11.21 6.92 -16.47
C PRO A 319 12.13 6.48 -17.63
N GLY A 320 12.02 5.20 -18.02
CA GLY A 320 12.77 4.64 -19.16
C GLY A 320 14.11 4.00 -18.81
N LEU A 321 14.61 4.15 -17.58
CA LEU A 321 15.82 3.46 -17.13
C LEU A 321 15.57 1.95 -16.93
N PRO A 322 16.48 1.07 -17.42
CA PRO A 322 16.45 -0.35 -17.07
C PRO A 322 16.53 -0.57 -15.56
N PHE A 323 15.74 -1.49 -15.01
CA PHE A 323 15.63 -1.63 -13.55
C PHE A 323 16.94 -2.10 -12.88
N ASP A 324 17.75 -2.92 -13.57
CA ASP A 324 19.09 -3.32 -13.11
C ASP A 324 20.02 -2.11 -12.94
N ARG A 325 19.92 -1.14 -13.85
CA ARG A 325 20.61 0.15 -13.75
C ARG A 325 20.08 0.96 -12.57
N VAL A 326 18.76 1.05 -12.42
CA VAL A 326 18.13 1.76 -11.30
C VAL A 326 18.66 1.26 -9.95
N LEU A 327 18.66 -0.06 -9.73
CA LEU A 327 19.11 -0.64 -8.45
C LEU A 327 20.60 -0.36 -8.21
N ARG A 328 21.45 -0.69 -9.18
CA ARG A 328 22.91 -0.53 -9.07
C ARG A 328 23.30 0.93 -8.86
N ASP A 329 22.75 1.83 -9.67
CA ASP A 329 23.10 3.25 -9.67
C ASP A 329 22.56 3.93 -8.38
N SER A 330 21.40 3.50 -7.86
CA SER A 330 20.88 3.96 -6.56
C SER A 330 21.77 3.58 -5.38
N VAL A 331 22.27 2.34 -5.35
CA VAL A 331 23.23 1.88 -4.32
C VAL A 331 24.53 2.67 -4.42
N ALA A 332 25.01 2.94 -5.63
CA ALA A 332 26.21 3.75 -5.85
C ALA A 332 26.05 5.17 -5.29
N VAL A 333 24.91 5.84 -5.55
CA VAL A 333 24.60 7.16 -4.99
C VAL A 333 24.60 7.13 -3.46
N TYR A 334 23.90 6.16 -2.86
CA TYR A 334 23.87 6.01 -1.40
C TYR A 334 25.28 5.83 -0.81
N GLN A 335 26.09 4.96 -1.40
CA GLN A 335 27.47 4.71 -0.95
C GLN A 335 28.37 5.94 -1.11
N GLN A 336 28.20 6.73 -2.18
CA GLN A 336 28.97 7.94 -2.41
C GLN A 336 28.64 9.04 -1.40
N VAL A 337 27.36 9.20 -1.04
CA VAL A 337 26.94 10.09 0.05
C VAL A 337 27.51 9.59 1.38
N ALA A 338 27.39 8.31 1.69
CA ALA A 338 27.95 7.73 2.93
C ALA A 338 29.47 7.93 3.03
N LYS A 339 30.20 7.78 1.92
CA LYS A 339 31.64 8.05 1.84
C LYS A 339 31.95 9.51 2.12
N THR A 340 31.22 10.43 1.50
CA THR A 340 31.38 11.88 1.72
C THR A 340 31.14 12.26 3.17
N LEU A 341 30.10 11.71 3.80
CA LEU A 341 29.84 11.92 5.23
C LEU A 341 30.95 11.35 6.10
N SER A 342 31.47 10.16 5.76
CA SER A 342 32.53 9.52 6.53
C SER A 342 33.85 10.28 6.47
N VAL A 343 34.18 10.90 5.34
CA VAL A 343 35.37 11.77 5.21
C VAL A 343 35.25 13.01 6.10
N LYS A 344 34.04 13.56 6.26
CA LYS A 344 33.81 14.78 7.06
C LYS A 344 33.64 14.50 8.57
N GLY A 345 32.94 13.43 8.93
CA GLY A 345 32.51 13.13 10.30
C GLY A 345 33.01 11.81 10.89
N GLY A 346 33.91 11.11 10.18
CA GLY A 346 34.43 9.81 10.60
C GLY A 346 33.45 8.64 10.38
N PRO A 347 33.79 7.42 10.82
CA PRO A 347 32.97 6.23 10.57
C PRO A 347 31.54 6.29 11.14
N ALA A 348 31.36 6.96 12.28
CA ALA A 348 30.06 7.11 12.94
C ALA A 348 29.06 7.95 12.12
N ALA A 349 29.52 8.80 11.20
CA ALA A 349 28.67 9.57 10.30
C ALA A 349 27.92 8.71 9.26
N ARG A 350 28.16 7.40 9.25
CA ARG A 350 27.44 6.42 8.40
C ARG A 350 26.30 5.71 9.12
N PHE A 351 26.01 6.05 10.37
CA PHE A 351 24.88 5.47 11.09
C PHE A 351 23.55 5.87 10.42
N THR A 352 22.62 4.93 10.46
CA THR A 352 21.35 5.01 9.75
C THR A 352 20.18 4.93 10.72
N ASN A 353 19.03 5.44 10.30
CA ASN A 353 17.76 5.26 11.01
C ASN A 353 17.03 3.95 10.60
N ASP A 354 15.79 3.79 11.08
CA ASP A 354 14.85 2.70 10.77
C ASP A 354 14.54 2.51 9.27
N ALA A 355 14.65 3.58 8.48
CA ALA A 355 14.50 3.53 7.03
C ALA A 355 15.84 3.24 6.31
N GLY A 356 16.94 3.09 7.04
CA GLY A 356 18.28 2.93 6.48
C GLY A 356 18.90 4.23 5.95
N ALA A 357 18.25 5.37 6.15
CA ALA A 357 18.71 6.66 5.67
C ALA A 357 19.91 7.16 6.50
N LEU A 358 20.87 7.81 5.84
CA LEU A 358 22.04 8.38 6.50
C LEU A 358 21.64 9.65 7.26
N ASN A 359 22.20 9.83 8.46
CA ASN A 359 21.99 11.03 9.26
C ASN A 359 23.20 11.97 9.16
N THR A 360 22.94 13.27 8.98
CA THR A 360 23.98 14.31 8.97
C THR A 360 23.45 15.61 9.54
N VAL A 361 24.36 16.52 9.90
CA VAL A 361 24.01 17.88 10.32
C VAL A 361 23.50 18.66 9.11
N ILE A 362 22.25 19.14 9.17
CA ILE A 362 21.64 19.94 8.09
C ILE A 362 21.22 21.30 8.65
N ASP A 363 21.88 22.37 8.20
CA ASP A 363 21.62 23.73 8.67
C ASP A 363 20.63 24.52 7.80
N ARG A 364 20.46 24.11 6.54
CA ARG A 364 19.46 24.67 5.62
C ARG A 364 18.82 23.56 4.79
N PRO A 365 17.54 23.65 4.41
CA PRO A 365 16.85 22.59 3.67
C PRO A 365 17.57 22.20 2.37
N GLU A 366 18.13 23.17 1.66
CA GLU A 366 18.81 22.92 0.39
C GLU A 366 20.09 22.08 0.55
N ALA A 367 20.72 22.06 1.74
CA ALA A 367 21.99 21.36 1.95
C ALA A 367 21.89 19.83 1.81
N GLY A 368 20.75 19.23 2.14
CA GLY A 368 20.52 17.79 1.92
C GLY A 368 20.45 17.45 0.44
N PHE A 369 19.76 18.28 -0.36
CA PHE A 369 19.72 18.12 -1.81
C PHE A 369 21.08 18.36 -2.45
N ASP A 370 21.84 19.37 -1.99
CA ASP A 370 23.19 19.66 -2.48
C ASP A 370 24.11 18.44 -2.30
N LEU A 371 24.08 17.77 -1.15
CA LEU A 371 24.87 16.55 -0.91
C LEU A 371 24.52 15.40 -1.87
N ILE A 372 23.23 15.21 -2.17
CA ILE A 372 22.79 14.19 -3.12
C ILE A 372 23.19 14.58 -4.55
N ASN A 373 23.00 15.84 -4.93
CA ASN A 373 23.37 16.36 -6.24
C ASN A 373 24.88 16.28 -6.49
N ASP A 374 25.72 16.55 -5.48
CA ASP A 374 27.16 16.39 -5.54
C ASP A 374 27.53 14.92 -5.82
N ALA A 375 26.88 13.97 -5.14
CA ALA A 375 27.09 12.54 -5.37
C ALA A 375 26.62 12.10 -6.76
N LEU A 376 25.45 12.57 -7.22
CA LEU A 376 24.95 12.32 -8.57
C LEU A 376 25.92 12.85 -9.63
N LYS A 377 26.47 14.04 -9.42
CA LYS A 377 27.43 14.66 -10.34
C LYS A 377 28.75 13.90 -10.39
N GLU A 378 29.28 13.48 -9.25
CA GLU A 378 30.53 12.69 -9.18
C GLU A 378 30.39 11.33 -9.86
N LEU A 379 29.19 10.74 -9.82
CA LEU A 379 28.87 9.46 -10.47
C LEU A 379 28.38 9.61 -11.92
N GLU A 380 28.27 10.83 -12.45
CA GLU A 380 27.71 11.11 -13.78
C GLU A 380 26.26 10.61 -13.96
N LEU A 381 25.46 10.69 -12.89
CA LEU A 381 24.08 10.20 -12.81
C LEU A 381 23.02 11.31 -12.72
N THR A 382 23.40 12.58 -12.91
CA THR A 382 22.48 13.74 -12.79
C THR A 382 21.26 13.65 -13.69
N ASP A 383 21.38 13.06 -14.88
CA ASP A 383 20.26 12.88 -15.81
C ASP A 383 19.43 11.61 -15.54
N SER A 384 19.85 10.78 -14.60
CA SER A 384 19.21 9.50 -14.28
C SER A 384 18.24 9.59 -13.11
N PHE A 385 18.45 10.52 -12.19
CA PHE A 385 17.65 10.62 -10.96
C PHE A 385 17.14 12.04 -10.73
N ASP A 386 15.86 12.11 -10.40
CA ASP A 386 15.21 13.27 -9.82
C ASP A 386 15.21 13.15 -8.27
N LEU A 387 14.74 14.20 -7.59
CA LEU A 387 14.70 14.31 -6.14
C LEU A 387 13.26 14.30 -5.63
N ALA A 388 13.05 13.80 -4.42
CA ALA A 388 11.79 13.95 -3.70
C ALA A 388 12.05 14.29 -2.22
N ALA A 389 11.08 14.91 -1.57
CA ALA A 389 11.20 15.34 -0.18
C ALA A 389 9.96 14.95 0.62
N ASN A 390 10.16 14.29 1.76
CA ASN A 390 9.11 14.18 2.78
C ASN A 390 9.30 15.29 3.80
N ILE A 391 8.33 16.20 3.87
CA ILE A 391 8.32 17.33 4.81
C ILE A 391 7.79 16.88 6.17
N ALA A 392 6.82 15.96 6.19
CA ALA A 392 6.12 15.54 7.40
C ALA A 392 5.62 16.74 8.24
N GLY A 393 4.90 17.67 7.60
CA GLY A 393 4.52 18.96 8.19
C GLY A 393 3.78 18.88 9.52
N HIS A 394 3.07 17.77 9.76
CA HIS A 394 2.42 17.49 11.04
C HIS A 394 3.39 17.38 12.23
N GLU A 395 4.63 16.96 12.01
CA GLU A 395 5.67 16.93 13.04
C GLU A 395 6.28 18.31 13.29
N LEU A 396 6.14 19.24 12.34
CA LEU A 396 6.75 20.56 12.38
C LEU A 396 5.89 21.61 13.09
N PHE A 397 4.58 21.38 13.19
CA PHE A 397 3.64 22.35 13.73
C PHE A 397 3.77 22.54 15.25
N ASP A 398 3.85 23.79 15.68
CA ASP A 398 3.86 24.25 17.07
C ASP A 398 2.44 24.72 17.44
N TYR A 399 1.73 23.90 18.22
CA TYR A 399 0.34 24.14 18.63
C TYR A 399 0.18 25.29 19.62
N GLU A 400 1.24 25.73 20.30
CA GLU A 400 1.15 26.89 21.19
C GLU A 400 1.19 28.20 20.38
N LYS A 401 1.88 28.18 19.24
CA LYS A 401 2.13 29.37 18.42
C LYS A 401 1.33 29.41 17.12
N GLY A 402 0.73 28.29 16.72
CA GLY A 402 0.00 28.17 15.46
C GLY A 402 0.89 28.30 14.22
N LYS A 403 2.14 27.82 14.30
CA LYS A 403 3.17 28.00 13.27
C LYS A 403 4.00 26.74 13.05
N TYR A 404 4.56 26.59 11.86
CA TYR A 404 5.52 25.54 11.52
C TYR A 404 6.94 25.96 11.91
N ASP A 405 7.64 25.09 12.63
CA ASP A 405 9.04 25.27 13.00
C ASP A 405 9.97 24.66 11.94
N LEU A 406 10.22 25.41 10.86
CA LEU A 406 10.99 24.92 9.70
C LEU A 406 12.50 24.93 9.93
N ALA A 407 12.98 25.78 10.83
CA ALA A 407 14.35 25.83 11.28
C ALA A 407 14.44 26.50 12.66
N GLN A 408 15.50 26.23 13.41
CA GLN A 408 15.70 26.76 14.76
C GLN A 408 15.59 28.30 14.78
N GLY A 409 14.54 28.80 15.43
CA GLY A 409 14.25 30.24 15.53
C GLY A 409 13.55 30.85 14.31
N ALA A 410 13.14 30.05 13.33
CA ALA A 410 12.46 30.48 12.12
C ALA A 410 11.10 29.78 11.99
N GLN A 411 10.09 30.36 12.63
CA GLN A 411 8.72 29.86 12.59
C GLN A 411 7.90 30.60 11.53
N LYS A 412 7.09 29.84 10.77
CA LYS A 412 6.26 30.36 9.68
C LYS A 412 4.80 30.01 9.87
N SER A 413 3.88 30.89 9.47
CA SER A 413 2.45 30.55 9.38
C SER A 413 2.22 29.44 8.34
N PRO A 414 1.03 28.80 8.31
CA PRO A 414 0.67 27.86 7.24
C PRO A 414 0.87 28.47 5.84
N ASP A 415 0.47 29.73 5.66
CA ASP A 415 0.60 30.43 4.40
C ASP A 415 2.05 30.71 4.01
N GLU A 416 2.85 31.21 4.95
CA GLU A 416 4.29 31.46 4.75
C GLU A 416 5.05 30.14 4.50
N THR A 417 4.57 29.03 5.04
CA THR A 417 5.14 27.69 4.83
C THR A 417 4.83 27.19 3.43
N ALA A 418 3.59 27.36 2.94
CA ALA A 418 3.23 27.06 1.56
C ALA A 418 4.11 27.85 0.58
N ASP A 419 4.27 29.16 0.78
CA ASP A 419 5.13 29.99 -0.08
C ASP A 419 6.60 29.56 0.01
N PHE A 420 7.09 29.21 1.20
CA PHE A 420 8.46 28.70 1.38
C PHE A 420 8.71 27.40 0.62
N LEU A 421 7.76 26.46 0.65
CA LEU A 421 7.88 25.17 -0.05
C LEU A 421 7.76 25.33 -1.57
N ASP A 422 6.96 26.29 -2.02
CA ASP A 422 6.89 26.70 -3.43
C ASP A 422 8.26 27.24 -3.91
N ASP A 423 8.88 28.13 -3.13
CA ASP A 423 10.23 28.64 -3.42
C ASP A 423 11.30 27.54 -3.40
N LEU A 424 11.23 26.61 -2.43
CA LEU A 424 12.15 25.48 -2.34
C LEU A 424 12.06 24.60 -3.59
N SER A 425 10.85 24.29 -4.04
CA SER A 425 10.60 23.50 -5.24
C SER A 425 10.92 24.25 -6.53
N ALA A 426 10.95 25.59 -6.52
CA ALA A 426 11.44 26.39 -7.65
C ALA A 426 12.98 26.41 -7.72
N LYS A 427 13.67 26.45 -6.58
CA LYS A 427 15.14 26.42 -6.51
C LYS A 427 15.74 25.06 -6.86
N GLN A 428 15.05 23.98 -6.53
CA GLN A 428 15.47 22.61 -6.80
C GLN A 428 14.73 22.08 -8.03
N ALA A 429 15.26 22.36 -9.23
CA ALA A 429 14.58 22.02 -10.49
C ALA A 429 14.35 20.51 -10.71
N SER A 430 15.15 19.65 -10.06
CA SER A 430 14.98 18.19 -10.06
C SER A 430 14.01 17.68 -8.99
N LEU A 431 13.43 18.54 -8.15
CA LEU A 431 12.49 18.13 -7.12
C LEU A 431 11.11 17.83 -7.74
N VAL A 432 10.76 16.54 -7.82
CA VAL A 432 9.53 16.07 -8.47
C VAL A 432 8.40 15.74 -7.51
N ALA A 433 8.66 15.68 -6.19
CA ALA A 433 7.61 15.44 -5.20
C ALA A 433 7.88 16.09 -3.83
N LEU A 434 6.82 16.66 -3.25
CA LEU A 434 6.71 17.11 -1.86
C LEU A 434 5.65 16.25 -1.15
N ILE A 435 6.07 15.49 -0.13
CA ILE A 435 5.21 14.61 0.65
C ILE A 435 4.87 15.25 2.00
N ASP A 436 3.58 15.25 2.35
CA ASP A 436 3.02 15.87 3.56
C ASP A 436 3.56 17.29 3.83
N PRO A 437 3.42 18.24 2.89
CA PRO A 437 3.94 19.60 3.06
C PRO A 437 3.35 20.35 4.27
N LEU A 438 2.07 20.11 4.60
CA LEU A 438 1.33 20.79 5.67
C LEU A 438 0.41 19.79 6.40
N ARG A 439 -0.23 20.21 7.50
CA ARG A 439 -1.28 19.43 8.17
C ARG A 439 -2.56 19.39 7.33
N ARG A 440 -3.37 18.33 7.52
CA ARG A 440 -4.65 18.15 6.81
C ARG A 440 -5.62 19.32 7.03
N VAL A 441 -5.63 19.88 8.23
CA VAL A 441 -6.55 20.96 8.61
C VAL A 441 -6.26 22.28 7.91
N GLU A 442 -5.04 22.48 7.39
CA GLU A 442 -4.62 23.71 6.70
C GLU A 442 -5.00 23.69 5.21
N ARG A 443 -6.26 23.39 4.91
CA ARG A 443 -6.77 23.17 3.54
C ARG A 443 -6.45 24.34 2.60
N ASP A 444 -6.65 25.59 3.03
CA ASP A 444 -6.46 26.76 2.16
C ASP A 444 -5.00 26.95 1.75
N ALA A 445 -4.07 26.78 2.69
CA ALA A 445 -2.64 26.83 2.43
C ALA A 445 -2.20 25.65 1.53
N TRP A 446 -2.75 24.46 1.78
CA TRP A 446 -2.52 23.28 0.95
C TRP A 446 -2.98 23.48 -0.50
N LEU A 447 -4.20 23.99 -0.71
CA LEU A 447 -4.75 24.27 -2.04
C LEU A 447 -3.93 25.32 -2.78
N ARG A 448 -3.49 26.38 -2.09
CA ARG A 448 -2.60 27.40 -2.66
C ARG A 448 -1.24 26.81 -3.06
N LEU A 449 -0.67 25.92 -2.24
CA LEU A 449 0.54 25.18 -2.62
C LEU A 449 0.30 24.30 -3.85
N CYS A 450 -0.80 23.54 -3.89
CA CYS A 450 -1.17 22.73 -5.06
C CYS A 450 -1.29 23.59 -6.33
N GLN A 451 -1.91 24.76 -6.28
CA GLN A 451 -2.05 25.65 -7.43
C GLN A 451 -0.70 26.16 -7.97
N LYS A 452 0.25 26.45 -7.08
CA LYS A 452 1.56 27.01 -7.47
C LYS A 452 2.59 25.94 -7.84
N ALA A 453 2.73 24.92 -7.01
CA ALA A 453 3.81 23.92 -7.10
C ALA A 453 3.51 22.77 -8.06
N SER A 454 2.23 22.49 -8.37
CA SER A 454 1.85 21.40 -9.29
C SER A 454 2.32 21.59 -10.73
N GLN A 455 2.82 22.77 -11.08
CA GLN A 455 3.51 23.01 -12.36
C GLN A 455 4.88 22.33 -12.44
N ARG A 456 5.45 21.92 -11.31
CA ARG A 456 6.82 21.42 -11.19
C ARG A 456 6.91 20.08 -10.45
N CYS A 457 6.16 19.91 -9.36
CA CYS A 457 6.27 18.75 -8.51
C CYS A 457 4.91 18.23 -8.04
N LEU A 458 4.86 16.93 -7.77
CA LEU A 458 3.73 16.28 -7.11
C LEU A 458 3.62 16.78 -5.67
N ILE A 459 2.41 17.18 -5.28
CA ILE A 459 2.01 17.26 -3.89
C ILE A 459 1.40 15.91 -3.51
N VAL A 460 1.95 15.29 -2.47
CA VAL A 460 1.58 13.94 -2.03
C VAL A 460 1.06 14.02 -0.60
N GLY A 461 -0.14 13.48 -0.37
CA GLY A 461 -0.68 13.30 0.98
C GLY A 461 -0.40 11.88 1.46
N ASP A 462 0.41 11.73 2.50
CA ASP A 462 0.78 10.41 3.08
C ASP A 462 0.13 10.23 4.46
N ALA A 463 0.56 10.98 5.47
CA ALA A 463 -0.07 11.01 6.80
C ALA A 463 -1.32 11.90 6.85
N THR A 464 -1.51 12.76 5.84
CA THR A 464 -2.62 13.70 5.77
C THR A 464 -3.91 13.10 5.22
N GLN A 465 -3.86 11.92 4.60
CA GLN A 465 -5.04 11.21 4.12
C GLN A 465 -5.43 10.10 5.09
N HIS A 466 -6.72 9.78 5.15
CA HIS A 466 -7.16 8.65 5.95
C HIS A 466 -6.85 7.32 5.26
N ARG A 467 -6.92 6.26 6.05
CA ARG A 467 -6.79 4.90 5.54
C ARG A 467 -7.81 4.62 4.41
N PRO A 468 -7.46 3.75 3.44
CA PRO A 468 -8.29 3.40 2.29
C PRO A 468 -9.78 3.24 2.58
N GLY A 469 -10.17 2.37 3.52
CA GLY A 469 -11.59 2.10 3.82
C GLY A 469 -12.37 3.33 4.30
N ARG A 470 -11.75 4.14 5.17
CA ARG A 470 -12.37 5.39 5.65
C ARG A 470 -12.46 6.43 4.55
N LEU A 471 -11.40 6.56 3.74
CA LEU A 471 -11.37 7.49 2.62
C LEU A 471 -12.42 7.15 1.55
N LEU A 472 -12.64 5.85 1.30
CA LEU A 472 -13.72 5.39 0.41
C LEU A 472 -15.09 5.78 0.94
N ALA A 473 -15.37 5.56 2.22
CA ALA A 473 -16.63 5.94 2.83
C ALA A 473 -16.88 7.46 2.76
N GLU A 474 -15.85 8.27 3.02
CA GLU A 474 -15.93 9.73 2.89
C GLU A 474 -16.26 10.17 1.46
N LEU A 475 -15.63 9.55 0.46
CA LEU A 475 -15.90 9.87 -0.95
C LEU A 475 -17.31 9.48 -1.37
N GLN A 476 -17.83 8.34 -0.89
CA GLN A 476 -19.18 7.89 -1.20
C GLN A 476 -20.24 8.78 -0.56
N GLN A 477 -20.05 9.19 0.70
CA GLN A 477 -20.94 10.12 1.39
C GLN A 477 -21.05 11.44 0.62
N MET A 478 -19.92 11.95 0.14
CA MET A 478 -19.92 13.17 -0.65
C MET A 478 -20.63 13.04 -1.99
N GLU A 479 -20.48 11.92 -2.68
CA GLU A 479 -21.21 11.71 -3.94
C GLU A 479 -22.71 11.65 -3.71
N ALA A 480 -23.16 11.06 -2.60
CA ALA A 480 -24.56 11.06 -2.21
C ALA A 480 -25.05 12.48 -1.91
N GLU A 481 -24.28 13.27 -1.15
CA GLU A 481 -24.58 14.67 -0.86
C GLU A 481 -24.61 15.54 -2.14
N GLU A 482 -23.63 15.41 -3.03
CA GLU A 482 -23.57 16.13 -4.31
C GLU A 482 -24.79 15.79 -5.17
N ALA A 483 -25.20 14.50 -5.25
CA ALA A 483 -26.38 14.06 -5.99
C ALA A 483 -27.70 14.58 -5.39
N GLU A 484 -27.78 14.76 -4.07
CA GLU A 484 -28.95 15.35 -3.40
C GLU A 484 -29.05 16.87 -3.63
N THR A 485 -27.92 17.54 -3.87
CA THR A 485 -27.83 19.01 -4.03
C THR A 485 -28.09 19.50 -5.48
N GLU A 486 -28.26 18.61 -6.47
CA GLU A 486 -28.65 18.97 -7.85
C GLU A 486 -30.12 19.44 -8.00
N GLN A 487 -30.86 19.60 -6.89
CA GLN A 487 -32.16 20.29 -6.85
C GLN A 487 -31.96 21.81 -6.59
N PRO A 488 -32.87 22.71 -7.05
CA PRO A 488 -32.57 24.15 -7.18
C PRO A 488 -32.24 24.84 -5.85
N PRO A 489 -31.45 25.93 -5.87
CA PRO A 489 -30.74 26.40 -4.69
C PRO A 489 -31.71 26.99 -3.65
N ALA A 490 -31.73 26.39 -2.46
CA ALA A 490 -32.30 27.01 -1.28
C ALA A 490 -31.18 27.68 -0.46
N GLU A 491 -31.32 29.00 -0.34
CA GLU A 491 -30.79 29.96 0.64
C GLU A 491 -29.34 29.82 1.17
N GLU A 492 -28.61 30.92 0.99
CA GLU A 492 -27.25 31.20 1.46
C GLU A 492 -27.14 31.11 2.99
N GLY A 493 -26.88 29.91 3.52
CA GLY A 493 -26.66 29.71 4.97
C GLY A 493 -25.71 28.58 5.35
N THR A 494 -25.46 27.61 4.47
CA THR A 494 -24.79 26.34 4.81
C THR A 494 -23.38 26.15 4.26
N GLN A 495 -22.85 27.09 3.46
CA GLN A 495 -21.58 26.91 2.74
C GLN A 495 -20.34 26.72 3.64
N GLN A 496 -20.35 27.24 4.87
CA GLN A 496 -19.18 27.13 5.76
C GLN A 496 -19.00 25.75 6.41
N GLN A 497 -20.06 24.95 6.59
CA GLN A 497 -19.93 23.58 7.10
C GLN A 497 -19.53 22.57 6.02
N GLN A 498 -19.95 22.77 4.77
CA GLN A 498 -19.61 21.88 3.65
C GLN A 498 -18.10 21.87 3.30
N GLN A 499 -17.38 22.98 3.50
CA GLN A 499 -15.93 23.04 3.22
C GLN A 499 -15.07 22.18 4.17
N GLN A 500 -15.57 21.82 5.35
CA GLN A 500 -14.79 21.01 6.31
C GLN A 500 -14.77 19.51 5.98
N GLN A 501 -15.65 19.01 5.11
CA GLN A 501 -15.78 17.56 4.86
C GLN A 501 -15.16 17.07 3.54
N GLN A 502 -14.82 17.96 2.60
CA GLN A 502 -14.23 17.53 1.32
C GLN A 502 -12.78 16.98 1.47
N PRO A 503 -12.40 15.88 0.79
CA PRO A 503 -11.05 15.34 0.81
C PRO A 503 -10.09 16.37 0.24
N LEU A 504 -8.87 16.40 0.78
CA LEU A 504 -7.80 17.27 0.32
C LEU A 504 -7.53 17.05 -1.16
N LEU A 505 -7.52 18.14 -1.93
CA LEU A 505 -7.02 18.11 -3.30
C LEU A 505 -5.50 17.95 -3.26
N THR A 506 -5.04 16.77 -3.68
CA THR A 506 -3.63 16.41 -3.81
C THR A 506 -3.41 15.83 -5.22
N SER A 507 -2.19 15.91 -5.75
CA SER A 507 -1.88 15.25 -7.03
C SER A 507 -1.62 13.75 -6.87
N ALA A 508 -1.33 13.31 -5.64
CA ALA A 508 -1.02 11.92 -5.38
C ALA A 508 -1.53 11.45 -4.03
N TRP A 509 -1.94 10.18 -4.00
CA TRP A 509 -2.38 9.43 -2.82
C TRP A 509 -1.39 8.31 -2.50
N VAL A 510 -1.13 8.10 -1.21
CA VAL A 510 -0.27 7.01 -0.75
C VAL A 510 -1.09 5.82 -0.24
N ALA A 511 -0.97 4.70 -0.94
CA ALA A 511 -1.47 3.41 -0.53
C ALA A 511 -0.50 2.73 0.45
N ARG A 512 -1.02 2.28 1.59
CA ARG A 512 -0.31 1.41 2.52
C ARG A 512 -1.23 0.29 2.99
N LEU A 513 -0.74 -0.95 2.95
CA LEU A 513 -1.44 -2.07 3.58
C LEU A 513 -1.15 -2.00 5.10
N GLN A 514 -2.03 -1.29 5.80
CA GLN A 514 -1.94 -1.06 7.25
C GLN A 514 -2.88 -1.99 8.01
N GLN A 515 -2.72 -1.99 9.33
CA GLN A 515 -3.30 -2.93 10.28
C GLN A 515 -4.83 -3.05 10.20
N ARG A 516 -5.56 -2.07 9.64
CA ARG A 516 -7.03 -2.09 9.47
C ARG A 516 -7.50 -2.09 8.01
N ASN A 517 -6.64 -2.43 7.05
CA ASN A 517 -7.01 -2.46 5.64
C ASN A 517 -6.97 -3.89 5.12
N THR A 518 -7.84 -4.15 4.14
CA THR A 518 -7.77 -5.33 3.28
C THR A 518 -7.08 -5.00 1.95
N VAL A 519 -6.68 -6.04 1.23
CA VAL A 519 -6.21 -5.94 -0.16
C VAL A 519 -7.32 -5.35 -1.03
N THR A 520 -8.57 -5.80 -0.89
CA THR A 520 -9.71 -5.29 -1.68
C THR A 520 -9.94 -3.79 -1.47
N GLU A 521 -10.01 -3.30 -0.22
CA GLU A 521 -10.18 -1.87 0.07
C GLU A 521 -9.05 -1.02 -0.54
N LEU A 522 -7.81 -1.53 -0.52
CA LEU A 522 -6.66 -0.85 -1.10
C LEU A 522 -6.81 -0.67 -2.61
N PHE A 523 -7.29 -1.71 -3.31
CA PHE A 523 -7.53 -1.67 -4.76
C PHE A 523 -8.71 -0.78 -5.14
N ASP A 524 -9.82 -0.86 -4.40
CA ASP A 524 -11.00 -0.03 -4.63
C ASP A 524 -10.67 1.45 -4.43
N CYS A 525 -9.91 1.77 -3.38
CA CYS A 525 -9.43 3.13 -3.14
C CYS A 525 -8.49 3.60 -4.25
N ALA A 526 -7.56 2.76 -4.70
CA ALA A 526 -6.67 3.12 -5.80
C ALA A 526 -7.38 3.34 -7.14
N LYS A 527 -8.39 2.52 -7.46
CA LYS A 527 -9.27 2.72 -8.62
C LYS A 527 -9.93 4.10 -8.55
N ARG A 528 -10.50 4.43 -7.39
CA ARG A 528 -11.15 5.72 -7.14
C ARG A 528 -10.18 6.91 -7.23
N MET A 529 -8.97 6.78 -6.68
CA MET A 529 -7.97 7.84 -6.76
C MET A 529 -7.53 8.09 -8.21
N ARG A 530 -7.31 7.03 -8.99
CA ARG A 530 -6.97 7.16 -10.42
C ARG A 530 -8.11 7.79 -11.22
N SER A 531 -9.36 7.40 -10.98
CA SER A 531 -10.50 8.01 -11.69
C SER A 531 -10.64 9.50 -11.39
N SER A 532 -10.13 9.96 -10.23
CA SER A 532 -10.03 11.39 -9.89
C SER A 532 -8.77 12.10 -10.42
N GLY A 533 -7.96 11.40 -11.23
CA GLY A 533 -6.72 11.94 -11.81
C GLY A 533 -5.51 11.96 -10.87
N GLN A 534 -5.61 11.34 -9.69
CA GLN A 534 -4.49 11.26 -8.75
C GLN A 534 -3.50 10.15 -9.11
N VAL A 535 -2.22 10.44 -8.90
CA VAL A 535 -1.15 9.45 -8.96
C VAL A 535 -1.21 8.55 -7.73
N VAL A 536 -1.16 7.24 -7.94
CA VAL A 536 -1.05 6.28 -6.84
C VAL A 536 0.42 6.01 -6.53
N VAL A 537 0.80 6.28 -5.28
CA VAL A 537 2.08 5.91 -4.68
C VAL A 537 1.81 4.75 -3.73
N VAL A 538 2.63 3.70 -3.73
CA VAL A 538 2.59 2.69 -2.67
C VAL A 538 3.76 2.91 -1.74
N ALA A 539 3.57 2.76 -0.44
CA ALA A 539 4.64 2.96 0.54
C ALA A 539 4.69 1.82 1.57
N VAL A 540 5.92 1.50 1.98
CA VAL A 540 6.16 0.68 3.17
C VAL A 540 5.81 1.43 4.45
N GLY A 541 5.45 0.70 5.49
CA GLY A 541 5.20 1.26 6.81
C GLY A 541 6.47 1.78 7.49
N PRO A 542 6.32 2.61 8.55
CA PRO A 542 7.45 3.05 9.37
C PRO A 542 8.13 1.88 10.08
N SER A 543 7.37 0.82 10.38
CA SER A 543 7.92 -0.47 10.79
C SER A 543 7.58 -1.54 9.76
N ASP A 544 8.62 -2.18 9.23
CA ASP A 544 8.57 -3.08 8.09
C ASP A 544 9.31 -4.38 8.41
N ASN A 545 9.14 -5.39 7.56
CA ASN A 545 9.65 -6.75 7.75
C ASN A 545 10.03 -7.37 6.41
N GLY A 546 10.50 -8.61 6.34
CA GLY A 546 10.93 -9.25 5.08
C GLY A 546 9.82 -9.63 4.08
N ASP A 547 8.56 -9.27 4.34
CA ASP A 547 7.44 -9.56 3.43
C ASP A 547 7.48 -8.65 2.19
N THR A 548 7.33 -9.23 1.01
CA THR A 548 7.41 -8.51 -0.27
C THR A 548 6.06 -8.25 -0.93
N THR A 549 4.94 -8.65 -0.29
CA THR A 549 3.58 -8.53 -0.84
C THR A 549 3.25 -7.11 -1.27
N ILE A 550 3.76 -6.10 -0.56
CA ILE A 550 3.56 -4.68 -0.91
C ILE A 550 4.09 -4.31 -2.30
N VAL A 551 5.12 -5.01 -2.79
CA VAL A 551 5.69 -4.82 -4.13
C VAL A 551 4.75 -5.40 -5.18
N ASP A 552 4.27 -6.62 -4.96
CA ASP A 552 3.29 -7.26 -5.84
C ASP A 552 2.00 -6.44 -5.89
N LEU A 553 1.53 -5.90 -4.75
CA LEU A 553 0.41 -4.95 -4.69
C LEU A 553 0.69 -3.71 -5.54
N ALA A 554 1.87 -3.09 -5.41
CA ALA A 554 2.22 -1.89 -6.17
C ALA A 554 2.22 -2.11 -7.69
N VAL A 555 2.79 -3.23 -8.15
CA VAL A 555 2.79 -3.60 -9.58
C VAL A 555 1.38 -3.93 -10.04
N ALA A 556 0.65 -4.76 -9.28
CA ALA A 556 -0.72 -5.16 -9.60
C ALA A 556 -1.66 -3.96 -9.72
N MET A 557 -1.52 -3.01 -8.80
CA MET A 557 -2.31 -1.78 -8.80
C MET A 557 -1.95 -0.91 -10.01
N GLY A 558 -0.73 -0.97 -10.55
CA GLY A 558 -0.24 0.04 -11.49
C GLY A 558 0.11 1.34 -10.77
N ALA A 559 0.72 1.23 -9.59
CA ALA A 559 1.26 2.38 -8.86
C ALA A 559 2.43 2.99 -9.65
N ARG A 560 2.49 4.32 -9.69
CA ARG A 560 3.57 5.02 -10.40
C ARG A 560 4.86 5.02 -9.60
N TYR A 561 4.74 5.19 -8.29
CA TYR A 561 5.88 5.27 -7.37
C TYR A 561 5.74 4.24 -6.26
N LEU A 562 6.89 3.75 -5.79
CA LEU A 562 6.98 2.84 -4.64
C LEU A 562 8.02 3.37 -3.65
N LYS A 563 7.56 3.88 -2.50
CA LYS A 563 8.44 4.42 -1.45
C LYS A 563 8.94 3.28 -0.57
N LEU A 564 10.25 3.02 -0.57
CA LEU A 564 10.88 1.84 0.06
C LEU A 564 11.92 2.16 1.14
N GLY A 565 12.17 3.42 1.46
CA GLY A 565 13.31 3.79 2.31
C GLY A 565 14.65 3.66 1.56
N ALA A 566 15.75 3.52 2.28
CA ALA A 566 17.08 3.46 1.69
C ALA A 566 17.39 2.12 1.03
N PRO A 567 18.31 2.06 0.04
CA PRO A 567 18.76 0.81 -0.58
C PRO A 567 19.78 0.06 0.32
N VAL A 568 19.43 -0.09 1.60
CA VAL A 568 20.17 -0.84 2.64
C VAL A 568 19.16 -1.46 3.61
N ARG A 569 19.64 -2.34 4.49
CA ARG A 569 18.83 -3.18 5.41
C ARG A 569 18.02 -4.25 4.66
N ALA A 570 18.01 -5.46 5.19
CA ALA A 570 17.52 -6.64 4.47
C ALA A 570 16.05 -6.49 4.07
N GLU A 571 15.21 -5.99 4.96
CA GLU A 571 13.78 -5.84 4.72
C GLU A 571 13.45 -4.89 3.55
N ARG A 572 14.31 -3.91 3.26
CA ARG A 572 14.13 -2.99 2.11
C ARG A 572 14.72 -3.59 0.83
N ILE A 573 15.88 -4.25 0.96
CA ILE A 573 16.52 -4.97 -0.15
C ILE A 573 15.61 -6.08 -0.68
N ASP A 574 14.92 -6.83 0.19
CA ASP A 574 13.97 -7.88 -0.20
C ASP A 574 12.90 -7.33 -1.17
N LYS A 575 12.43 -6.10 -0.95
CA LYS A 575 11.41 -5.45 -1.79
C LYS A 575 11.98 -4.94 -3.11
N LEU A 576 13.19 -4.39 -3.08
CA LEU A 576 13.91 -4.00 -4.30
C LEU A 576 14.23 -5.21 -5.17
N GLN A 577 14.60 -6.33 -4.55
CA GLN A 577 14.86 -7.59 -5.23
C GLN A 577 13.56 -8.15 -5.82
N ARG A 578 12.47 -8.20 -5.06
CA ARG A 578 11.17 -8.63 -5.60
C ARG A 578 10.73 -7.78 -6.79
N LEU A 579 10.97 -6.47 -6.74
CA LEU A 579 10.66 -5.56 -7.85
C LEU A 579 11.51 -5.88 -9.09
N ALA A 580 12.78 -6.25 -8.90
CA ALA A 580 13.66 -6.71 -9.98
C ALA A 580 13.13 -8.01 -10.60
N GLU A 581 12.78 -9.00 -9.77
CA GLU A 581 12.26 -10.30 -10.18
C GLU A 581 10.99 -10.14 -11.02
N ILE A 582 10.02 -9.35 -10.56
CA ILE A 582 8.80 -9.04 -11.33
C ILE A 582 9.14 -8.37 -12.67
N GLY A 583 10.15 -7.48 -12.67
CA GLY A 583 10.65 -6.85 -13.89
C GLY A 583 11.23 -7.83 -14.91
N GLU A 584 11.95 -8.85 -14.44
CA GLU A 584 12.47 -9.92 -15.28
C GLU A 584 11.36 -10.84 -15.79
N GLU A 585 10.42 -11.23 -14.93
CA GLU A 585 9.24 -12.03 -15.27
C GLU A 585 8.42 -11.35 -16.40
N LEU A 586 8.12 -10.06 -16.25
CA LEU A 586 7.37 -9.28 -17.23
C LEU A 586 8.13 -9.05 -18.53
N ARG A 587 9.45 -8.81 -18.46
CA ARG A 587 10.29 -8.63 -19.66
C ARG A 587 10.41 -9.93 -20.45
N ALA A 588 10.58 -11.07 -19.78
CA ALA A 588 10.65 -12.38 -20.42
C ALA A 588 9.34 -12.74 -21.16
N ALA A 589 8.21 -12.22 -20.67
CA ALA A 589 6.89 -12.40 -21.28
C ALA A 589 6.54 -11.33 -22.34
N ASP A 590 7.42 -10.36 -22.63
CA ASP A 590 7.15 -9.21 -23.50
C ASP A 590 5.94 -8.35 -23.08
N LEU A 591 5.76 -8.22 -21.76
CA LEU A 591 4.64 -7.51 -21.14
C LEU A 591 5.03 -6.17 -20.51
N LEU A 592 6.33 -5.94 -20.32
CA LEU A 592 6.86 -4.77 -19.61
C LEU A 592 6.87 -3.52 -20.50
N SER A 593 6.08 -2.53 -20.10
CA SER A 593 6.01 -1.19 -20.66
C SER A 593 6.75 -0.17 -19.78
N GLN A 594 6.97 1.03 -20.32
CA GLN A 594 7.67 2.11 -19.62
C GLN A 594 6.68 3.19 -19.16
N TRP A 595 7.04 3.88 -18.08
CA TRP A 595 6.34 5.10 -17.70
C TRP A 595 6.69 6.24 -18.64
N GLU A 596 5.69 7.04 -18.98
CA GLU A 596 5.91 8.35 -19.59
C GLU A 596 6.25 9.39 -18.52
N GLN A 597 6.91 10.47 -18.93
CA GLN A 597 7.11 11.63 -18.07
C GLN A 597 5.76 12.30 -17.78
N LEU A 598 5.55 12.76 -16.55
CA LEU A 598 4.30 13.45 -16.22
C LEU A 598 4.28 14.84 -16.86
N SER A 599 3.14 15.20 -17.45
CA SER A 599 2.90 16.51 -18.06
C SER A 599 2.19 17.44 -17.06
N PRO A 600 2.82 18.55 -16.62
CA PRO A 600 2.18 19.53 -15.76
C PRO A 600 0.97 20.24 -16.44
N PRO A 601 -0.01 20.76 -15.67
CA PRO A 601 -0.07 20.73 -14.21
C PRO A 601 -0.48 19.35 -13.66
N LEU A 602 0.17 18.96 -12.57
CA LEU A 602 0.01 17.66 -11.92
C LEU A 602 -1.24 17.58 -11.02
N VAL A 603 -1.79 18.74 -10.63
CA VAL A 603 -3.11 18.85 -9.98
C VAL A 603 -4.04 19.49 -10.99
N ARG A 604 -5.12 18.80 -11.36
CA ARG A 604 -6.16 19.34 -12.25
C ARG A 604 -7.36 19.82 -11.43
N PRO A 605 -7.91 21.03 -11.70
CA PRO A 605 -9.17 21.46 -11.10
C PRO A 605 -10.30 20.49 -11.46
N ARG A 606 -11.19 20.18 -10.50
CA ARG A 606 -12.42 19.41 -10.76
C ARG A 606 -13.21 20.11 -11.89
N GLY A 607 -13.65 19.35 -12.90
CA GLY A 607 -14.40 19.86 -14.04
C GLY A 607 -13.58 20.21 -15.29
N SER A 608 -12.26 19.98 -15.30
CA SER A 608 -11.51 19.93 -16.56
C SER A 608 -11.75 18.56 -17.21
N GLU A 609 -12.46 18.55 -18.34
CA GLU A 609 -12.72 17.34 -19.13
C GLU A 609 -11.39 16.60 -19.38
N THR A 610 -11.36 15.31 -19.04
CA THR A 610 -10.41 14.38 -19.65
C THR A 610 -10.62 14.45 -21.17
N PRO A 611 -9.57 14.65 -21.99
CA PRO A 611 -9.70 14.32 -23.39
C PRO A 611 -9.89 12.80 -23.47
N GLU A 612 -11.13 12.34 -23.47
CA GLU A 612 -11.49 11.05 -24.03
C GLU A 612 -11.12 11.10 -25.51
N GLY A 613 -9.92 10.62 -25.83
CA GLY A 613 -9.45 10.62 -27.21
C GLY A 613 -7.94 10.77 -27.36
N GLU A 614 -7.15 9.92 -26.71
CA GLU A 614 -5.92 9.47 -27.38
C GLU A 614 -6.35 8.51 -28.50
N GLN A 615 -6.81 9.12 -29.60
CA GLN A 615 -6.88 8.44 -30.89
C GLN A 615 -5.47 7.92 -31.17
N GLN A 616 -5.40 6.62 -31.44
CA GLN A 616 -4.22 5.98 -32.05
C GLN A 616 -3.61 6.92 -33.08
N PRO A 617 -2.28 7.12 -33.10
CA PRO A 617 -1.67 7.87 -34.19
C PRO A 617 -2.14 7.26 -35.51
N PRO A 618 -2.59 8.08 -36.48
CA PRO A 618 -3.18 7.56 -37.71
C PRO A 618 -2.19 6.57 -38.32
N GLN A 619 -2.66 5.34 -38.54
CA GLN A 619 -1.96 4.37 -39.35
C GLN A 619 -1.53 5.11 -40.62
N GLN A 620 -0.21 5.23 -40.83
CA GLN A 620 0.30 5.65 -42.12
C GLN A 620 -0.22 4.65 -43.14
N GLN A 621 -1.27 5.06 -43.85
CA GLN A 621 -1.69 4.41 -45.07
C GLN A 621 -0.46 4.41 -45.97
N GLN A 622 0.07 3.22 -46.23
CA GLN A 622 1.00 3.02 -47.33
C GLN A 622 0.34 3.60 -48.59
N PRO A 623 0.98 4.51 -49.32
CA PRO A 623 0.41 4.98 -50.56
C PRO A 623 0.34 3.79 -51.53
N ALA A 624 -0.86 3.63 -52.08
CA ALA A 624 -1.21 2.66 -53.09
C ALA A 624 -0.18 2.64 -54.23
N SER A 625 0.17 1.43 -54.65
CA SER A 625 0.90 1.18 -55.88
C SER A 625 0.10 1.69 -57.09
N GLU A 626 0.55 2.80 -57.68
CA GLU A 626 0.12 3.18 -59.02
C GLU A 626 0.84 2.31 -60.06
N HIS A 627 0.04 1.48 -60.74
CA HIS A 627 0.30 0.98 -62.09
C HIS A 627 0.65 2.14 -63.03
N GLN A 628 1.65 2.04 -63.90
CA GLN A 628 1.57 1.49 -65.28
C GLN A 628 2.91 1.80 -66.01
N PRO A 629 3.17 1.31 -67.24
CA PRO A 629 2.74 0.08 -67.91
C PRO A 629 3.92 -0.73 -68.49
N SER A 630 3.65 -2.01 -68.73
CA SER A 630 4.47 -2.89 -69.56
C SER A 630 4.51 -2.41 -71.02
N THR A 631 5.69 -2.13 -71.56
CA THR A 631 5.91 -2.19 -73.01
C THR A 631 7.11 -3.06 -73.33
N THR A 632 6.81 -4.11 -74.07
CA THR A 632 7.68 -5.07 -74.72
C THR A 632 8.56 -4.38 -75.77
N LYS A 633 9.89 -4.48 -75.65
CA LYS A 633 10.80 -4.39 -76.80
C LYS A 633 11.96 -5.39 -76.68
N SER A 634 11.96 -6.30 -77.65
CA SER A 634 13.03 -7.22 -78.02
C SER A 634 14.32 -6.49 -78.43
N ARG A 635 15.48 -6.95 -77.94
CA ARG A 635 16.65 -7.36 -78.76
C ARG A 635 17.90 -7.69 -77.93
N LYS A 636 18.44 -8.89 -78.20
CA LYS A 636 19.87 -9.27 -78.36
C LYS A 636 20.91 -8.95 -77.25
N GLY A 637 21.46 -10.03 -76.67
CA GLY A 637 22.87 -10.40 -76.86
C GLY A 637 23.89 -10.11 -75.74
N SER A 638 24.79 -11.10 -75.55
CA SER A 638 26.04 -11.13 -74.74
C SER A 638 25.85 -11.24 -73.22
N SER A 639 26.14 -12.36 -72.56
CA SER A 639 27.40 -13.11 -72.32
C SER A 639 28.30 -12.46 -71.28
N THR A 640 28.77 -13.30 -70.34
CA THR A 640 29.77 -13.08 -69.25
C THR A 640 29.22 -12.51 -67.94
N ALA A 641 29.78 -12.75 -66.77
CA ALA A 641 30.36 -13.91 -66.11
C ALA A 641 30.60 -13.49 -64.64
N SER A 642 30.52 -14.45 -63.71
CA SER A 642 31.31 -14.52 -62.46
C SER A 642 31.01 -13.56 -61.28
N LYS A 643 30.72 -14.21 -60.14
CA LYS A 643 31.19 -13.99 -58.74
C LYS A 643 31.13 -12.56 -58.16
N ALA A 644 30.70 -12.34 -56.92
CA ALA A 644 30.80 -13.14 -55.70
C ALA A 644 29.63 -12.84 -54.77
#